data_AF-A0A522P7F1-F1
#
_entry.id   AF-A0A522P7F1-F1
#
_cell.length_a   1.000
_cell.length_b   1.000
_cell.length_c   1.000
_cell.angle_alpha   90.00
_cell.angle_beta   90.00
_cell.angle_gamma   90.00
#
_symmetry.space_group_name_H-M   'P 1'
#
loop_
_entity.id
_entity.type
_entity.pdbx_description
1 polymer ?
#
loop_
_entity_poly.entity_id
_entity_poly.type
_entity_poly.pdbx_seq_one_letter_code
_entity_poly.pdbx_strand_id
1 'polypeptide(L)'
;MPIVRELRLLALPATLTFLFSALAPGAPALAQSQSDSGTVAIAVVDAHSQAPVAGARVILQGPILTSEIAGANGKVTFTDVPSGIYTARVAKIGFQAATSKDFEVLPGRSVALSVALAPEQAPGGLKIIGRITVTSQPAPGTNVIGADSPVRKLSDDLAQAIGKLPGVTLDDGAGGADTDAAETISLDGHDASQTAVTLDGIPLNAPGQAANLRSFSTDLFSGASVNHSPVAGALGGGVNFRTLEPTLTWQGQITSSVGSYGNANTILSERGTVEGIGIAYVHAVRGSDNLLYGDRFLDTSGLDYPHDGSRLNGGDLVKLRAHLGAAQTLTVTYLSSNTYNNLLCTTDTGALPCGYGPGNAAYGHHAMASLTDSALVGMVGLQFAVYGINGTHDSDLLDRYLNGTPDPYGVDTTQQTRGASLTASLPSRGKHTFSIQGTTSRSTNSATPIIAQTGTYVIRPASTSDYTSFTLNDSVKASAHLRLGEQIGLANATGSGSSLVAGTNVTWSPTVNDIYTAELDLGNTGATPSRVGILTDPAGLRFDCGGGIAYGTGPGDEPSSSSSYSVRSGWQHLFRHGDVTATIYRQQQNGTLIPTPVNATALAPGYFPPGYFGQAQQVFNSAGGCGQTGVFAPNDLYLTVPIAGVTRVYQGIQLGGQVGIGPSLVLQGSYTVQSSMVRSSDPRLNSAYSTVISGNQLPGVPLHRAAVLLDYKPPRSAVEMLADAQYTSAGNAQNLPAYLTVDAGITIQLQHGTLSLLGTNLGDTHGGIFATTGGVPLTTLGGTLLPTIERPLTPRNISVTYSVPIGPHGQAARASTSSLSASAGPGGRRERGAFFQPLPPAPPSSPFAVDASRPSCPADVANEARPILDALQGYVSSIERAKTAAGYPAQPPADAPSIPGLETVYHQTGDSYAVALVATQIQSVRALARCATVHVADESEAQQHGLYIPPRTPFGGFALAFSPRAGLYAVRRPPAAGQEQFRLYRLPTTPPAYPFAVETRSTCTSELRQVAAPLLDALAQYAANFDPADPPARHPEGWQVTPKQQSSTWWLEAQLANIQAVPAILNCAHVSVASSDELKARNEGGATPPTLNYAPALGLYIVRNGGGARRGT
;
A
#
# COMPACT_ATOMS: atom_id res chain seq x y z
N MET A 1 21.02 26.75 -6.37
CA MET A 1 22.13 25.80 -6.58
C MET A 1 21.87 25.04 -7.88
N PRO A 2 22.82 24.95 -8.83
CA PRO A 2 22.60 24.37 -10.15
C PRO A 2 23.01 22.89 -10.19
N ILE A 3 22.25 22.05 -10.88
CA ILE A 3 22.63 20.92 -11.76
C ILE A 3 21.31 20.19 -12.07
N VAL A 4 20.61 20.61 -13.12
CA VAL A 4 19.80 19.75 -14.00
C VAL A 4 19.77 20.43 -15.36
N ARG A 5 20.71 20.08 -16.23
CA ARG A 5 20.59 20.29 -17.68
C ARG A 5 21.20 19.08 -18.38
N GLU A 6 20.47 18.62 -19.38
CA GLU A 6 20.82 17.61 -20.39
C GLU A 6 20.39 16.16 -20.10
N LEU A 7 19.17 15.82 -20.52
CA LEU A 7 18.95 14.60 -21.29
C LEU A 7 18.17 14.96 -22.57
N ARG A 8 18.86 14.89 -23.71
CA ARG A 8 18.28 15.06 -25.05
C ARG A 8 17.69 13.75 -25.55
N LEU A 9 16.51 13.90 -26.15
CA LEU A 9 15.84 13.05 -27.14
C LEU A 9 16.70 11.97 -27.83
N LEU A 10 16.17 10.76 -27.88
CA LEU A 10 16.32 9.85 -29.03
C LEU A 10 14.95 9.26 -29.38
N ALA A 11 14.45 9.70 -30.54
CA ALA A 11 13.26 9.20 -31.20
C ALA A 11 13.53 7.85 -31.86
N LEU A 12 12.55 6.93 -31.85
CA LEU A 12 12.50 5.78 -32.75
C LEU A 12 11.06 5.59 -33.25
N PRO A 13 10.85 5.46 -34.58
CA PRO A 13 9.56 5.57 -35.22
C PRO A 13 8.76 4.26 -35.20
N ALA A 14 7.44 4.44 -35.35
CA ALA A 14 6.45 3.42 -35.59
C ALA A 14 6.73 2.56 -36.83
N THR A 15 6.48 1.25 -36.74
CA THR A 15 5.84 0.49 -37.82
C THR A 15 5.13 -0.73 -37.24
N LEU A 16 3.80 -0.67 -37.31
CA LEU A 16 2.84 -1.75 -37.06
C LEU A 16 2.66 -2.51 -38.39
N THR A 17 2.79 -3.85 -38.42
CA THR A 17 2.14 -4.64 -39.48
C THR A 17 1.74 -6.01 -38.96
N PHE A 18 0.41 -6.21 -38.99
CA PHE A 18 -0.33 -7.46 -38.77
C PHE A 18 0.15 -8.61 -39.66
N LEU A 19 0.10 -9.85 -39.14
CA LEU A 19 -0.46 -10.97 -39.90
C LEU A 19 -0.96 -12.09 -38.98
N PHE A 20 -2.26 -12.35 -39.09
CA PHE A 20 -3.02 -13.44 -38.48
C PHE A 20 -2.86 -14.72 -39.33
N SER A 21 -2.83 -15.88 -38.66
CA SER A 21 -3.56 -17.15 -38.97
C SER A 21 -2.72 -18.43 -38.80
N ALA A 22 -3.18 -19.34 -37.91
CA ALA A 22 -3.48 -20.76 -38.20
C ALA A 22 -3.73 -21.62 -36.93
N LEU A 23 -4.96 -22.15 -36.89
CA LEU A 23 -5.61 -23.21 -36.10
C LEU A 23 -4.81 -24.38 -35.48
N ALA A 24 -5.22 -24.79 -34.26
CA ALA A 24 -5.48 -26.20 -33.88
C ALA A 24 -6.38 -26.29 -32.62
N PRO A 25 -7.37 -27.20 -32.54
CA PRO A 25 -8.29 -27.34 -31.41
C PRO A 25 -7.76 -28.32 -30.35
N GLY A 26 -8.01 -28.03 -29.08
CA GLY A 26 -7.86 -28.99 -27.99
C GLY A 26 -8.66 -28.56 -26.77
N ALA A 27 -9.05 -29.54 -25.97
CA ALA A 27 -9.96 -29.58 -24.82
C ALA A 27 -10.25 -28.29 -23.98
N PRO A 28 -11.47 -28.20 -23.41
CA PRO A 28 -11.93 -27.10 -22.57
C PRO A 28 -11.21 -27.12 -21.21
N ALA A 29 -10.61 -26.00 -20.84
CA ALA A 29 -10.23 -25.72 -19.46
C ALA A 29 -11.15 -24.61 -18.94
N LEU A 30 -11.78 -24.86 -17.80
CA LEU A 30 -12.64 -23.91 -17.11
C LEU A 30 -11.79 -22.70 -16.71
N ALA A 31 -12.08 -21.54 -17.28
CA ALA A 31 -11.49 -20.28 -16.87
C ALA A 31 -12.06 -19.91 -15.49
N GLN A 32 -11.23 -20.04 -14.45
CA GLN A 32 -11.50 -19.42 -13.15
C GLN A 32 -10.85 -18.04 -13.15
N SER A 33 -11.66 -16.99 -13.00
CA SER A 33 -11.21 -15.65 -12.63
C SER A 33 -10.56 -15.75 -11.24
N GLN A 34 -9.24 -15.61 -11.15
CA GLN A 34 -8.56 -15.58 -9.85
C GLN A 34 -8.69 -14.18 -9.24
N SER A 35 -9.40 -14.12 -8.11
CA SER A 35 -9.56 -12.94 -7.25
C SER A 35 -8.38 -12.80 -6.28
N ASP A 36 -8.09 -11.61 -5.74
CA ASP A 36 -7.13 -11.45 -4.62
C ASP A 36 -7.60 -12.07 -3.29
N SER A 37 -8.86 -12.51 -3.25
CA SER A 37 -9.45 -13.30 -2.19
C SER A 37 -9.42 -14.80 -2.53
N GLY A 38 -9.33 -15.64 -1.49
CA GLY A 38 -9.52 -17.08 -1.57
C GLY A 38 -10.81 -17.53 -0.91
N THR A 39 -11.05 -18.84 -0.90
CA THR A 39 -12.20 -19.46 -0.23
C THR A 39 -11.70 -20.41 0.85
N VAL A 40 -12.22 -20.32 2.07
CA VAL A 40 -11.91 -21.25 3.17
C VAL A 40 -13.13 -22.09 3.50
N ALA A 41 -13.07 -23.40 3.25
CA ALA A 41 -14.14 -24.34 3.59
C ALA A 41 -13.74 -25.22 4.79
N ILE A 42 -14.60 -25.32 5.80
CA ILE A 42 -14.32 -26.04 7.04
C ILE A 42 -15.44 -27.06 7.30
N ALA A 43 -15.09 -28.34 7.35
CA ALA A 43 -15.97 -29.41 7.80
C ALA A 43 -15.70 -29.69 9.28
N VAL A 44 -16.77 -29.79 10.06
CA VAL A 44 -16.74 -30.15 11.47
C VAL A 44 -17.34 -31.54 11.62
N VAL A 45 -16.53 -32.47 12.12
CA VAL A 45 -16.92 -33.88 12.31
C VAL A 45 -16.64 -34.32 13.74
N ASP A 46 -17.34 -35.34 14.19
CA ASP A 46 -17.08 -35.98 15.47
C ASP A 46 -15.84 -36.86 15.34
N ALA A 47 -14.91 -36.75 16.30
CA ALA A 47 -13.61 -37.40 16.21
C ALA A 47 -13.68 -38.93 16.20
N HIS A 48 -14.74 -39.53 16.78
CA HIS A 48 -14.92 -40.99 16.83
C HIS A 48 -15.77 -41.51 15.67
N SER A 49 -16.96 -40.96 15.50
CA SER A 49 -17.96 -41.44 14.55
C SER A 49 -17.77 -40.90 13.13
N GLN A 50 -16.95 -39.85 12.95
CA GLN A 50 -16.80 -39.09 11.71
C GLN A 50 -18.12 -38.50 11.19
N ALA A 51 -19.18 -38.49 12.01
CA ALA A 51 -20.47 -37.90 11.67
C ALA A 51 -20.36 -36.36 11.64
N PRO A 52 -21.08 -35.68 10.73
CA PRO A 52 -21.07 -34.23 10.66
C PRO A 52 -21.65 -33.60 11.93
N VAL A 53 -20.95 -32.61 12.48
CA VAL A 53 -21.34 -31.93 13.72
C VAL A 53 -22.03 -30.61 13.36
N ALA A 54 -23.36 -30.66 13.26
CA ALA A 54 -24.18 -29.47 13.05
C ALA A 54 -24.15 -28.51 14.25
N GLY A 55 -24.29 -27.21 14.01
CA GLY A 55 -24.34 -26.20 15.06
C GLY A 55 -23.01 -25.92 15.75
N ALA A 56 -21.90 -26.46 15.26
CA ALA A 56 -20.58 -26.09 15.71
C ALA A 56 -20.21 -24.69 15.19
N ARG A 57 -19.66 -23.85 16.07
CA ARG A 57 -19.16 -22.53 15.70
C ARG A 57 -17.75 -22.66 15.14
N VAL A 58 -17.51 -22.08 13.97
CA VAL A 58 -16.20 -21.99 13.33
C VAL A 58 -15.79 -20.53 13.32
N ILE A 59 -14.66 -20.21 13.96
CA ILE A 59 -14.07 -18.87 13.99
C ILE A 59 -12.79 -18.93 13.15
N LEU A 60 -12.72 -18.07 12.13
CA LEU A 60 -11.56 -17.90 11.28
C LEU A 60 -10.83 -16.64 11.74
N GLN A 61 -9.59 -16.80 12.20
CA GLN A 61 -8.72 -15.73 12.68
C GLN A 61 -7.57 -15.54 11.70
N GLY A 62 -7.37 -14.31 11.21
CA GLY A 62 -6.27 -13.94 10.31
C GLY A 62 -6.34 -12.43 9.99
N PRO A 63 -6.05 -12.00 8.74
CA PRO A 63 -6.34 -10.64 8.26
C PRO A 63 -7.69 -10.08 8.69
N ILE A 64 -8.71 -10.95 8.70
CA ILE A 64 -10.04 -10.68 9.23
C ILE A 64 -10.36 -11.67 10.34
N LEU A 65 -11.17 -11.24 11.30
CA LEU A 65 -11.81 -12.12 12.28
C LEU A 65 -13.26 -12.33 11.87
N THR A 66 -13.61 -13.53 11.45
CA THR A 66 -14.97 -13.87 11.03
C THR A 66 -15.42 -15.20 11.65
N SER A 67 -16.72 -15.42 11.75
CA SER A 67 -17.25 -16.67 12.28
C SER A 67 -18.55 -17.08 11.61
N GLU A 68 -18.75 -18.38 11.46
CA GLU A 68 -19.96 -18.97 10.90
C GLU A 68 -20.39 -20.17 11.76
N ILE A 69 -21.64 -20.62 11.62
CA ILE A 69 -22.17 -21.82 12.28
C ILE A 69 -22.35 -22.94 11.25
N ALA A 70 -21.77 -24.10 11.56
CA ALA A 70 -21.88 -25.30 10.74
C ALA A 70 -23.33 -25.70 10.50
N GLY A 71 -23.68 -25.91 9.23
CA GLY A 71 -25.01 -26.36 8.81
C GLY A 71 -25.34 -27.77 9.27
N ALA A 72 -26.51 -28.29 8.89
CA ALA A 72 -26.92 -29.67 9.19
C ALA A 72 -25.95 -30.74 8.66
N ASN A 73 -25.18 -30.40 7.61
CA ASN A 73 -24.13 -31.23 7.02
C ASN A 73 -22.76 -31.06 7.70
N GLY A 74 -22.67 -30.33 8.82
CA GLY A 74 -21.43 -30.08 9.56
C GLY A 74 -20.43 -29.17 8.84
N LYS A 75 -20.82 -28.41 7.81
CA LYS A 75 -19.90 -27.59 7.01
C LYS A 75 -20.12 -26.09 7.19
N VAL A 76 -19.03 -25.35 7.05
CA VAL A 76 -18.92 -23.88 6.99
C VAL A 76 -18.08 -23.51 5.76
N THR A 77 -18.43 -22.43 5.06
CA THR A 77 -17.61 -21.86 4.00
C THR A 77 -17.50 -20.36 4.21
N PHE A 78 -16.27 -19.85 4.15
CA PHE A 78 -15.96 -18.43 4.06
C PHE A 78 -15.52 -18.15 2.63
N THR A 79 -16.24 -17.29 1.92
CA THR A 79 -15.79 -16.73 0.64
C THR A 79 -15.20 -15.36 0.82
N ASP A 80 -14.49 -14.91 -0.21
CA ASP A 80 -13.86 -13.59 -0.24
C ASP A 80 -12.88 -13.36 0.90
N VAL A 81 -12.24 -14.45 1.36
CA VAL A 81 -11.25 -14.45 2.43
C VAL A 81 -9.99 -13.79 1.88
N PRO A 82 -9.57 -12.62 2.39
CA PRO A 82 -8.38 -11.94 1.90
C PRO A 82 -7.16 -12.86 1.95
N SER A 83 -6.24 -12.73 1.00
CA SER A 83 -4.98 -13.47 1.07
C SER A 83 -4.27 -13.21 2.41
N GLY A 84 -3.68 -14.23 3.01
CA GLY A 84 -2.96 -14.11 4.26
C GLY A 84 -2.94 -15.41 5.06
N ILE A 85 -2.41 -15.32 6.28
CA ILE A 85 -2.27 -16.45 7.20
C ILE A 85 -3.50 -16.52 8.11
N TYR A 86 -4.11 -17.70 8.19
CA TYR A 86 -5.30 -17.95 8.99
C TYR A 86 -5.15 -19.16 9.90
N THR A 87 -5.91 -19.13 10.99
CA THR A 87 -6.15 -20.24 11.90
C THR A 87 -7.66 -20.40 12.08
N ALA A 88 -8.15 -21.65 12.07
CA ALA A 88 -9.55 -21.97 12.30
C ALA A 88 -9.74 -22.58 13.69
N ARG A 89 -10.60 -21.97 14.51
CA ARG A 89 -11.02 -22.53 15.81
C ARG A 89 -12.47 -22.99 15.73
N VAL A 90 -12.71 -24.23 16.13
CA VAL A 90 -14.04 -24.83 16.11
C VAL A 90 -14.46 -25.20 17.52
N ALA A 91 -15.66 -24.79 17.91
CA ALA A 91 -16.21 -25.04 19.24
C ALA A 91 -17.69 -25.41 19.17
N LYS A 92 -18.10 -26.35 20.02
CA LYS A 92 -19.50 -26.73 20.23
C LYS A 92 -19.69 -27.18 21.67
N ILE A 93 -20.81 -26.81 22.29
CA ILE A 93 -21.17 -27.27 23.64
C ILE A 93 -21.24 -28.81 23.66
N GLY A 94 -20.60 -29.44 24.66
CA GLY A 94 -20.47 -30.90 24.80
C GLY A 94 -19.26 -31.52 24.07
N PHE A 95 -18.46 -30.69 23.40
CA PHE A 95 -17.23 -31.09 22.70
C PHE A 95 -16.04 -30.25 23.16
N GLN A 96 -14.85 -30.84 23.18
CA GLN A 96 -13.61 -30.09 23.35
C GLN A 96 -13.35 -29.22 22.11
N ALA A 97 -13.08 -27.93 22.32
CA ALA A 97 -12.75 -27.02 21.22
C ALA A 97 -11.44 -27.43 20.55
N ALA A 98 -11.38 -27.35 19.22
CA ALA A 98 -10.20 -27.68 18.42
C ALA A 98 -9.73 -26.46 17.63
N THR A 99 -8.42 -26.29 17.51
CA THR A 99 -7.80 -25.24 16.70
C THR A 99 -6.93 -25.89 15.61
N SER A 100 -7.07 -25.42 14.37
CA SER A 100 -6.23 -25.87 13.27
C SER A 100 -4.79 -25.39 13.42
N LYS A 101 -3.88 -25.95 12.62
CA LYS A 101 -2.61 -25.28 12.33
C LYS A 101 -2.85 -24.05 11.45
N ASP A 102 -1.86 -23.17 11.39
CA ASP A 102 -1.88 -22.06 10.45
C ASP A 102 -1.89 -22.58 9.02
N PHE A 103 -2.68 -21.92 8.19
CA PHE A 103 -2.75 -22.18 6.76
C PHE A 103 -2.78 -20.86 6.00
N GLU A 104 -2.26 -20.92 4.77
CA GLU A 104 -2.15 -19.76 3.90
C GLU A 104 -3.32 -19.76 2.91
N VAL A 105 -3.99 -18.62 2.82
CA VAL A 105 -4.96 -18.32 1.77
C VAL A 105 -4.26 -17.43 0.76
N LEU A 106 -4.22 -17.86 -0.51
CA LEU A 106 -3.65 -17.09 -1.62
C LEU A 106 -4.77 -16.64 -2.58
N PRO A 107 -4.54 -15.58 -3.38
CA PRO A 107 -5.45 -15.14 -4.43
C PRO A 107 -5.96 -16.30 -5.29
N GLY A 108 -7.29 -16.39 -5.43
CA GLY A 108 -7.98 -17.32 -6.31
C GLY A 108 -7.83 -18.78 -5.88
N ARG A 109 -7.35 -19.03 -4.66
CA ARG A 109 -7.16 -20.38 -4.12
C ARG A 109 -8.23 -20.73 -3.10
N SER A 110 -8.70 -21.97 -3.17
CA SER A 110 -9.55 -22.54 -2.15
C SER A 110 -8.72 -23.38 -1.19
N VAL A 111 -8.80 -23.06 0.10
CA VAL A 111 -8.27 -23.86 1.19
C VAL A 111 -9.44 -24.60 1.82
N ALA A 112 -9.30 -25.88 2.11
CA ALA A 112 -10.28 -26.51 2.98
C ALA A 112 -9.68 -27.47 3.98
N LEU A 113 -10.38 -27.54 5.12
CA LEU A 113 -9.93 -28.13 6.35
C LEU A 113 -11.06 -28.99 6.91
N SER A 114 -10.69 -30.11 7.51
CA SER A 114 -11.60 -30.90 8.35
C SER A 114 -11.12 -30.80 9.78
N VAL A 115 -12.02 -30.41 10.68
CA VAL A 115 -11.75 -30.26 12.11
C VAL A 115 -12.60 -31.27 12.86
N ALA A 116 -11.92 -32.26 13.45
CA ALA A 116 -12.55 -33.27 14.29
C ALA A 116 -12.68 -32.75 15.73
N LEU A 117 -13.89 -32.76 16.27
CA LEU A 117 -14.17 -32.42 17.67
C LEU A 117 -14.31 -33.71 18.49
N ALA A 118 -13.57 -33.80 19.60
CA ALA A 118 -13.73 -34.89 20.56
C ALA A 118 -14.83 -34.54 21.58
N PRO A 119 -15.69 -35.49 21.99
CA PRO A 119 -16.59 -35.29 23.12
C PRO A 119 -15.79 -34.95 24.37
N GLU A 120 -16.34 -34.10 25.25
CA GLU A 120 -15.66 -33.55 26.44
C GLU A 120 -15.11 -34.62 27.42
N GLN A 121 -15.51 -35.90 27.25
CA GLN A 121 -15.11 -37.04 28.07
C GLN A 121 -14.08 -38.02 27.43
N ALA A 122 -13.53 -37.75 26.23
CA ALA A 122 -12.61 -38.69 25.58
C ALA A 122 -11.13 -38.38 25.87
N PRO A 123 -10.33 -39.33 26.43
CA PRO A 123 -8.88 -39.19 26.53
C PRO A 123 -8.20 -39.58 25.21
N GLY A 124 -7.52 -38.62 24.58
CA GLY A 124 -6.41 -38.88 23.65
C GLY A 124 -6.64 -38.57 22.16
N GLY A 125 -5.77 -37.69 21.63
CA GLY A 125 -5.23 -37.81 20.26
C GLY A 125 -5.95 -37.06 19.14
N LEU A 126 -5.50 -35.82 18.86
CA LEU A 126 -5.76 -35.10 17.61
C LEU A 126 -5.14 -35.85 16.40
N LYS A 127 -5.93 -36.14 15.36
CA LYS A 127 -5.43 -36.51 14.04
C LYS A 127 -6.28 -35.86 12.94
N ILE A 128 -5.63 -35.04 12.10
CA ILE A 128 -6.20 -34.29 10.96
C ILE A 128 -5.94 -35.06 9.66
N ILE A 129 -6.94 -35.30 8.81
CA ILE A 129 -6.83 -35.44 7.34
C ILE A 129 -8.16 -35.00 6.69
N GLY A 130 -8.13 -34.19 5.62
CA GLY A 130 -9.31 -33.65 4.91
C GLY A 130 -9.57 -34.22 3.50
N ARG A 131 -10.72 -33.86 2.90
CA ARG A 131 -10.98 -33.66 1.45
C ARG A 131 -12.36 -32.98 1.22
N ILE A 132 -12.54 -32.29 0.08
CA ILE A 132 -13.33 -31.06 -0.13
C ILE A 132 -14.36 -31.19 -1.28
N THR A 133 -15.54 -30.56 -1.18
CA THR A 133 -16.38 -30.05 -2.31
C THR A 133 -17.33 -28.93 -1.82
N VAL A 134 -17.63 -27.91 -2.66
CA VAL A 134 -17.84 -26.45 -2.38
C VAL A 134 -19.24 -25.87 -2.72
N THR A 135 -19.69 -24.79 -2.01
CA THR A 135 -20.26 -23.48 -2.51
C THR A 135 -20.62 -22.48 -1.37
N SER A 136 -20.31 -21.17 -1.50
CA SER A 136 -21.01 -19.99 -0.88
C SER A 136 -20.52 -18.65 -1.49
N GLN A 137 -21.11 -17.51 -1.09
CA GLN A 137 -21.06 -16.18 -1.77
C GLN A 137 -20.88 -14.99 -0.80
N PRO A 138 -20.43 -13.81 -1.29
CA PRO A 138 -20.34 -12.56 -0.50
C PRO A 138 -21.71 -12.05 0.01
N ALA A 139 -21.67 -11.21 1.05
CA ALA A 139 -22.86 -10.51 1.54
C ALA A 139 -23.44 -9.59 0.45
N PRO A 140 -24.77 -9.58 0.21
CA PRO A 140 -25.39 -8.72 -0.78
C PRO A 140 -25.11 -7.23 -0.49
N GLY A 141 -24.67 -6.47 -1.49
CA GLY A 141 -24.50 -5.01 -1.39
C GLY A 141 -23.07 -4.51 -1.08
N THR A 142 -22.07 -5.39 -1.00
CA THR A 142 -20.65 -5.00 -0.91
C THR A 142 -19.94 -5.24 -2.25
N ASN A 143 -19.29 -4.22 -2.79
CA ASN A 143 -18.42 -4.32 -3.96
C ASN A 143 -16.97 -4.49 -3.51
N VAL A 144 -16.23 -5.46 -4.07
CA VAL A 144 -14.82 -5.71 -3.73
C VAL A 144 -13.95 -5.51 -4.96
N ILE A 145 -12.91 -4.68 -4.82
CA ILE A 145 -11.90 -4.42 -5.85
C ILE A 145 -10.56 -4.97 -5.35
N GLY A 146 -10.08 -6.03 -5.98
CA GLY A 146 -8.71 -6.53 -5.83
C GLY A 146 -7.82 -6.11 -7.02
N ALA A 147 -6.54 -6.50 -7.01
CA ALA A 147 -5.59 -6.23 -8.08
C ALA A 147 -6.02 -6.81 -9.44
N ASP A 148 -6.70 -7.95 -9.44
CA ASP A 148 -7.15 -8.63 -10.65
C ASP A 148 -8.54 -8.20 -11.13
N SER A 149 -9.22 -7.27 -10.44
CA SER A 149 -10.53 -6.78 -10.87
C SER A 149 -10.45 -6.14 -12.26
N PRO A 150 -11.39 -6.44 -13.20
CA PRO A 150 -11.45 -5.80 -14.50
C PRO A 150 -11.46 -4.26 -14.42
N VAL A 151 -12.22 -3.73 -13.46
CA VAL A 151 -12.31 -2.29 -13.19
C VAL A 151 -10.96 -1.73 -12.71
N ARG A 152 -10.20 -2.49 -11.89
CA ARG A 152 -8.86 -2.09 -11.44
C ARG A 152 -7.84 -2.07 -12.57
N LYS A 153 -7.91 -3.04 -13.49
CA LYS A 153 -7.04 -3.09 -14.69
C LYS A 153 -7.33 -1.96 -15.69
N LEU A 154 -8.54 -1.41 -15.67
CA LEU A 154 -8.97 -0.28 -16.49
C LEU A 154 -8.83 1.08 -15.80
N SER A 155 -8.05 1.19 -14.72
CA SER A 155 -7.91 2.44 -13.96
C SER A 155 -6.44 2.71 -13.67
N ASP A 156 -6.03 3.98 -13.69
CA ASP A 156 -4.62 4.36 -13.45
C ASP A 156 -4.24 4.22 -11.97
N ASP A 157 -5.21 4.32 -11.06
CA ASP A 157 -5.06 4.08 -9.63
C ASP A 157 -6.31 3.42 -9.00
N LEU A 158 -6.24 3.17 -7.69
CA LEU A 158 -7.33 2.56 -6.95
C LEU A 158 -8.51 3.52 -6.71
N ALA A 159 -8.28 4.82 -6.58
CA ALA A 159 -9.34 5.81 -6.35
C ALA A 159 -10.26 5.90 -7.58
N GLN A 160 -9.67 5.99 -8.78
CA GLN A 160 -10.39 5.92 -10.04
C GLN A 160 -11.19 4.63 -10.17
N ALA A 161 -10.60 3.47 -9.84
CA ALA A 161 -11.30 2.19 -9.89
C ALA A 161 -12.55 2.15 -8.99
N ILE A 162 -12.48 2.79 -7.83
CA ILE A 162 -13.62 2.96 -6.92
C ILE A 162 -14.67 3.88 -7.53
N GLY A 163 -14.28 4.97 -8.18
CA GLY A 163 -15.17 5.93 -8.85
C GLY A 163 -15.99 5.34 -10.02
N LYS A 164 -15.57 4.20 -10.58
CA LYS A 164 -16.29 3.45 -11.63
C LYS A 164 -17.41 2.56 -11.07
N LEU A 165 -17.48 2.36 -9.75
CA LEU A 165 -18.50 1.51 -9.13
C LEU A 165 -19.88 2.19 -9.12
N PRO A 166 -20.97 1.40 -9.17
CA PRO A 166 -22.32 1.94 -9.09
C PRO A 166 -22.56 2.65 -7.76
N GLY A 167 -23.14 3.86 -7.83
CA GLY A 167 -23.48 4.65 -6.65
C GLY A 167 -22.27 5.29 -5.95
N VAL A 168 -21.09 5.27 -6.58
CA VAL A 168 -19.87 5.86 -6.03
C VAL A 168 -19.45 7.05 -6.88
N THR A 169 -19.48 8.25 -6.33
CA THR A 169 -18.97 9.46 -7.03
C THR A 169 -17.65 9.86 -6.40
N LEU A 170 -16.60 9.88 -7.24
CA LEU A 170 -15.31 10.48 -6.94
C LEU A 170 -15.37 11.94 -7.41
N ASP A 171 -15.20 12.88 -6.48
CA ASP A 171 -15.03 14.30 -6.81
C ASP A 171 -13.54 14.61 -6.71
N ASP A 172 -12.90 14.85 -7.85
CA ASP A 172 -11.46 15.04 -7.99
C ASP A 172 -11.05 16.51 -8.22
N GLY A 173 -12.01 17.45 -8.17
CA GLY A 173 -11.78 18.87 -8.43
C GLY A 173 -11.35 19.14 -9.88
N ALA A 174 -12.26 19.72 -10.66
CA ALA A 174 -12.02 20.07 -12.07
C ALA A 174 -11.47 18.91 -12.93
N GLY A 175 -11.95 17.66 -12.73
CA GLY A 175 -11.49 16.51 -13.51
C GLY A 175 -10.03 16.12 -13.23
N GLY A 176 -9.56 16.42 -12.01
CA GLY A 176 -8.18 16.17 -11.59
C GLY A 176 -7.20 17.28 -11.96
N ALA A 177 -7.63 18.33 -12.67
CA ALA A 177 -6.74 19.37 -13.20
C ALA A 177 -6.32 20.41 -12.16
N ASP A 178 -7.11 20.67 -11.13
CA ASP A 178 -6.71 21.60 -10.07
C ASP A 178 -5.75 20.90 -9.10
N THR A 179 -4.53 21.42 -8.91
CA THR A 179 -3.51 20.76 -8.07
C THR A 179 -3.73 20.99 -6.57
N ASP A 180 -4.61 21.93 -6.20
CA ASP A 180 -4.93 22.25 -4.80
C ASP A 180 -6.27 21.66 -4.30
N ALA A 181 -7.13 21.19 -5.21
CA ALA A 181 -8.43 20.62 -4.85
C ALA A 181 -8.32 19.28 -4.10
N ALA A 182 -9.20 19.07 -3.11
CA ALA A 182 -9.30 17.79 -2.41
C ALA A 182 -10.02 16.75 -3.28
N GLU A 183 -9.55 15.51 -3.25
CA GLU A 183 -10.22 14.39 -3.91
C GLU A 183 -11.02 13.61 -2.88
N THR A 184 -12.33 13.46 -3.07
CA THR A 184 -13.23 12.91 -2.05
C THR A 184 -14.18 11.86 -2.63
N ILE A 185 -14.66 10.94 -1.78
CA ILE A 185 -15.60 9.89 -2.17
C ILE A 185 -16.96 10.15 -1.55
N SER A 186 -18.00 10.14 -2.38
CA SER A 186 -19.40 10.12 -1.96
C SER A 186 -20.11 8.85 -2.42
N LEU A 187 -21.02 8.35 -1.59
CA LEU A 187 -21.80 7.16 -1.85
C LEU A 187 -23.28 7.53 -1.92
N ASP A 188 -24.02 7.03 -2.91
CA ASP A 188 -25.47 7.25 -3.07
C ASP A 188 -25.89 8.73 -3.07
N GLY A 189 -25.01 9.60 -3.57
CA GLY A 189 -25.21 11.05 -3.61
C GLY A 189 -25.13 11.74 -2.24
N HIS A 190 -24.70 11.04 -1.19
CA HIS A 190 -24.44 11.62 0.13
C HIS A 190 -23.29 12.63 0.08
N ASP A 191 -23.25 13.49 1.08
CA ASP A 191 -22.10 14.37 1.29
C ASP A 191 -20.86 13.51 1.59
N ALA A 192 -19.72 13.83 0.98
CA ALA A 192 -18.49 13.04 1.14
C ALA A 192 -18.01 12.95 2.60
N SER A 193 -18.41 13.90 3.47
CA SER A 193 -18.16 13.85 4.91
C SER A 193 -18.96 12.77 5.65
N GLN A 194 -19.96 12.17 4.99
CA GLN A 194 -20.77 11.07 5.48
C GLN A 194 -20.32 9.70 4.95
N THR A 195 -19.20 9.65 4.22
CA THR A 195 -18.53 8.42 3.80
C THR A 195 -17.41 8.09 4.78
N ALA A 196 -17.46 6.90 5.39
CA ALA A 196 -16.33 6.39 6.17
C ALA A 196 -15.25 5.88 5.21
N VAL A 197 -14.02 6.35 5.36
CA VAL A 197 -12.86 5.80 4.66
C VAL A 197 -11.97 5.15 5.69
N THR A 198 -11.75 3.84 5.57
CA THR A 198 -10.98 3.05 6.53
C THR A 198 -9.85 2.30 5.84
N LEU A 199 -8.80 1.97 6.58
CA LEU A 199 -7.73 1.05 6.20
C LEU A 199 -7.76 -0.15 7.16
N ASP A 200 -8.09 -1.33 6.63
CA ASP A 200 -8.29 -2.55 7.43
C ASP A 200 -9.27 -2.36 8.61
N GLY A 201 -10.32 -1.55 8.41
CA GLY A 201 -11.33 -1.20 9.42
C GLY A 201 -10.93 -0.05 10.35
N ILE A 202 -9.73 0.52 10.21
CA ILE A 202 -9.27 1.67 10.99
C ILE A 202 -9.56 2.96 10.21
N PRO A 203 -10.27 3.95 10.77
CA PRO A 203 -10.65 5.16 10.04
C PRO A 203 -9.45 6.00 9.61
N LEU A 204 -9.41 6.39 8.34
CA LEU A 204 -8.47 7.35 7.75
C LEU A 204 -8.98 8.79 7.82
N ASN A 205 -10.31 8.97 7.85
CA ASN A 205 -10.97 10.23 8.13
C ASN A 205 -11.76 10.16 9.44
N ALA A 206 -11.86 11.30 10.12
CA ALA A 206 -12.76 11.42 11.25
C ALA A 206 -14.22 11.49 10.78
N PRO A 207 -15.18 10.94 11.54
CA PRO A 207 -16.60 11.14 11.27
C PRO A 207 -16.94 12.63 11.11
N GLY A 208 -17.76 12.96 10.10
CA GLY A 208 -18.13 14.35 9.78
C GLY A 208 -17.11 15.12 8.95
N GLN A 209 -16.01 14.50 8.54
CA GLN A 209 -14.99 15.07 7.67
C GLN A 209 -14.81 14.21 6.43
N ALA A 210 -14.75 14.80 5.25
CA ALA A 210 -14.45 14.07 4.02
C ALA A 210 -12.98 13.63 4.02
N ALA A 211 -12.70 12.42 3.57
CA ALA A 211 -11.32 11.98 3.35
C ALA A 211 -10.78 12.66 2.08
N ASN A 212 -9.64 13.36 2.19
CA ASN A 212 -8.90 13.80 1.01
C ASN A 212 -7.97 12.68 0.57
N LEU A 213 -8.34 11.95 -0.50
CA LEU A 213 -7.54 10.84 -1.03
C LEU A 213 -6.18 11.30 -1.54
N ARG A 214 -6.01 12.57 -1.88
CA ARG A 214 -4.70 13.11 -2.29
C ARG A 214 -3.72 13.22 -1.14
N SER A 215 -4.17 13.19 0.11
CA SER A 215 -3.30 13.32 1.29
C SER A 215 -2.49 12.05 1.60
N PHE A 216 -2.87 10.90 1.03
CA PHE A 216 -2.16 9.64 1.19
C PHE A 216 -2.06 8.90 -0.14
N SER A 217 -1.04 8.05 -0.32
CA SER A 217 -0.91 7.30 -1.56
C SER A 217 -1.81 6.07 -1.55
N THR A 218 -2.85 6.06 -2.40
CA THR A 218 -3.73 4.89 -2.59
C THR A 218 -3.02 3.70 -3.25
N ASP A 219 -1.85 3.92 -3.85
CA ASP A 219 -1.01 2.87 -4.43
C ASP A 219 -0.37 1.95 -3.37
N LEU A 220 -0.36 2.38 -2.10
CA LEU A 220 0.07 1.54 -0.98
C LEU A 220 -0.92 0.42 -0.65
N PHE A 221 -2.12 0.42 -1.24
CA PHE A 221 -3.21 -0.48 -0.90
C PHE A 221 -3.39 -1.58 -1.96
N SER A 222 -3.60 -2.81 -1.49
CA SER A 222 -3.80 -3.99 -2.35
C SER A 222 -5.18 -3.99 -3.02
N GLY A 223 -6.17 -3.38 -2.36
CA GLY A 223 -7.53 -3.30 -2.87
C GLY A 223 -8.44 -2.47 -1.96
N ALA A 224 -9.74 -2.47 -2.28
CA ALA A 224 -10.75 -1.80 -1.50
C ALA A 224 -12.07 -2.57 -1.51
N SER A 225 -12.95 -2.27 -0.55
CA SER A 225 -14.35 -2.68 -0.60
C SER A 225 -15.27 -1.52 -0.28
N VAL A 226 -16.36 -1.40 -1.02
CA VAL A 226 -17.39 -0.37 -0.85
C VAL A 226 -18.66 -1.01 -0.32
N ASN A 227 -19.19 -0.45 0.76
CA ASN A 227 -20.47 -0.82 1.37
C ASN A 227 -21.37 0.42 1.43
N HIS A 228 -22.62 0.28 0.99
CA HIS A 228 -23.63 1.34 0.96
C HIS A 228 -24.57 1.31 2.18
N SER A 229 -24.45 0.33 3.08
CA SER A 229 -25.25 0.29 4.30
C SER A 229 -24.80 1.39 5.27
N PRO A 230 -25.73 2.13 5.88
CA PRO A 230 -25.40 3.16 6.87
C PRO A 230 -24.63 2.56 8.04
N VAL A 231 -23.57 3.23 8.46
CA VAL A 231 -22.88 2.90 9.71
C VAL A 231 -22.87 4.11 10.61
N ALA A 232 -22.79 3.87 11.92
CA ALA A 232 -22.74 4.96 12.89
C ALA A 232 -21.55 5.89 12.57
N GLY A 233 -21.81 7.17 12.35
CA GLY A 233 -20.79 8.15 11.98
C GLY A 233 -20.54 8.32 10.48
N ALA A 234 -21.10 7.44 9.63
CA ALA A 234 -21.02 7.52 8.17
C ALA A 234 -22.28 6.94 7.52
N LEU A 235 -23.29 7.80 7.35
CA LEU A 235 -24.60 7.42 6.84
C LEU A 235 -24.64 7.07 5.35
N GLY A 236 -23.67 7.55 4.56
CA GLY A 236 -23.54 7.17 3.15
C GLY A 236 -22.96 5.76 2.96
N GLY A 237 -22.43 5.17 4.04
CA GLY A 237 -21.72 3.90 4.01
C GLY A 237 -20.21 4.10 4.14
N GLY A 238 -19.44 3.12 3.68
CA GLY A 238 -18.00 3.13 3.85
C GLY A 238 -17.20 2.48 2.74
N VAL A 239 -16.00 3.02 2.53
CA VAL A 239 -14.94 2.47 1.69
C VAL A 239 -13.82 1.99 2.61
N ASN A 240 -13.57 0.68 2.59
CA ASN A 240 -12.48 0.08 3.33
C ASN A 240 -11.35 -0.33 2.38
N PHE A 241 -10.26 0.44 2.40
CA PHE A 241 -8.99 0.06 1.80
C PHE A 241 -8.39 -1.13 2.55
N ARG A 242 -7.67 -1.97 1.80
CA ARG A 242 -7.03 -3.18 2.32
C ARG A 242 -5.53 -3.08 2.09
N THR A 243 -4.78 -3.37 3.14
CA THR A 243 -3.31 -3.41 3.05
C THR A 243 -2.83 -4.72 2.42
N LEU A 244 -1.54 -4.77 2.09
CA LEU A 244 -0.90 -6.04 1.76
C LEU A 244 -0.73 -6.88 3.04
N GLU A 245 -1.12 -8.14 2.98
CA GLU A 245 -1.06 -9.06 4.12
C GLU A 245 0.20 -9.95 4.09
N PRO A 246 0.81 -10.24 5.24
CA PRO A 246 1.89 -11.22 5.33
C PRO A 246 1.48 -12.62 4.87
N THR A 247 2.42 -13.31 4.21
CA THR A 247 2.27 -14.68 3.68
C THR A 247 3.20 -15.64 4.41
N LEU A 248 2.92 -16.96 4.37
CA LEU A 248 3.86 -17.96 4.90
C LEU A 248 5.12 -18.04 4.03
N THR A 249 4.93 -17.88 2.73
CA THR A 249 6.01 -17.87 1.74
C THR A 249 6.46 -16.45 1.42
N TRP A 250 7.76 -16.25 1.19
CA TRP A 250 8.28 -14.95 0.77
C TRP A 250 7.92 -14.69 -0.70
N GLN A 251 7.30 -13.54 -0.97
CA GLN A 251 6.85 -13.10 -2.27
C GLN A 251 7.22 -11.62 -2.43
N GLY A 252 7.78 -11.25 -3.59
CA GLY A 252 7.98 -9.87 -3.97
C GLY A 252 7.31 -9.56 -5.30
N GLN A 253 7.02 -8.29 -5.56
CA GLN A 253 6.56 -7.81 -6.86
C GLN A 253 7.00 -6.36 -7.06
N ILE A 254 7.48 -6.06 -8.26
CA ILE A 254 7.64 -4.68 -8.75
C ILE A 254 6.61 -4.43 -9.84
N THR A 255 5.93 -3.30 -9.75
CA THR A 255 5.04 -2.78 -10.78
C THR A 255 5.55 -1.40 -11.16
N SER A 256 5.74 -1.15 -12.45
CA SER A 256 6.09 0.17 -12.97
C SER A 256 5.15 0.54 -14.09
N SER A 257 4.68 1.80 -14.11
CA SER A 257 3.86 2.33 -15.18
C SER A 257 4.36 3.67 -15.67
N VAL A 258 4.10 3.95 -16.94
CA VAL A 258 4.33 5.23 -17.59
C VAL A 258 3.12 5.55 -18.47
N GLY A 259 2.76 6.81 -18.59
CA GLY A 259 1.61 7.24 -19.38
C GLY A 259 1.73 8.65 -19.92
N SER A 260 0.65 9.14 -20.49
CA SER A 260 0.58 10.51 -21.02
C SER A 260 0.64 11.52 -19.87
N TYR A 261 0.98 12.78 -20.15
CA TYR A 261 0.98 13.88 -19.16
C TYR A 261 1.91 13.63 -17.98
N GLY A 262 3.13 13.16 -18.25
CA GLY A 262 4.15 12.93 -17.22
C GLY A 262 3.81 11.82 -16.22
N ASN A 263 2.71 11.09 -16.42
CA ASN A 263 2.30 10.02 -15.53
C ASN A 263 3.37 8.93 -15.46
N ALA A 264 3.90 8.68 -14.27
CA ALA A 264 4.82 7.60 -14.00
C ALA A 264 4.58 7.06 -12.59
N ASN A 265 4.57 5.75 -12.42
CA ASN A 265 4.42 5.12 -11.11
C ASN A 265 5.40 3.96 -10.96
N THR A 266 5.92 3.76 -9.75
CA THR A 266 6.67 2.57 -9.38
C THR A 266 6.25 2.11 -7.99
N ILE A 267 5.84 0.85 -7.91
CA ILE A 267 5.42 0.17 -6.70
C ILE A 267 6.34 -1.04 -6.49
N LEU A 268 6.97 -1.12 -5.33
CA LEU A 268 7.67 -2.30 -4.84
C LEU A 268 6.86 -2.87 -3.68
N SER A 269 6.61 -4.18 -3.70
CA SER A 269 5.96 -4.88 -2.60
C SER A 269 6.71 -6.14 -2.23
N GLU A 270 6.81 -6.40 -0.93
CA GLU A 270 7.38 -7.63 -0.37
C GLU A 270 6.50 -8.14 0.76
N ARG A 271 6.32 -9.45 0.86
CA ARG A 271 5.58 -10.09 1.95
C ARG A 271 6.13 -11.48 2.23
N GLY A 272 6.06 -11.92 3.48
CA GLY A 272 6.52 -13.24 3.88
C GLY A 272 6.57 -13.40 5.40
N THR A 273 7.01 -14.57 5.86
CA THR A 273 7.16 -14.85 7.30
C THR A 273 8.57 -15.30 7.61
N VAL A 274 9.17 -14.70 8.65
CA VAL A 274 10.49 -15.07 9.17
C VAL A 274 10.36 -15.34 10.65
N GLU A 275 10.76 -16.55 11.09
CA GLU A 275 10.75 -16.95 12.51
C GLU A 275 9.41 -16.72 13.24
N GLY A 276 8.28 -16.89 12.54
CA GLY A 276 6.93 -16.71 13.11
C GLY A 276 6.42 -15.27 13.11
N ILE A 277 7.20 -14.33 12.57
CA ILE A 277 6.79 -12.94 12.34
C ILE A 277 6.47 -12.76 10.85
N GLY A 278 5.20 -12.52 10.55
CA GLY A 278 4.73 -12.11 9.24
C GLY A 278 5.09 -10.65 8.97
N ILE A 279 5.60 -10.36 7.78
CA ILE A 279 6.02 -9.06 7.31
C ILE A 279 5.33 -8.80 5.96
N ALA A 280 4.78 -7.61 5.78
CA ALA A 280 4.42 -7.07 4.48
C ALA A 280 4.93 -5.62 4.39
N TYR A 281 5.49 -5.26 3.24
CA TYR A 281 6.05 -3.96 2.94
C TYR A 281 5.61 -3.53 1.55
N VAL A 282 5.22 -2.27 1.41
CA VAL A 282 4.93 -1.63 0.12
C VAL A 282 5.62 -0.28 0.08
N HIS A 283 6.30 0.01 -1.00
CA HIS A 283 6.83 1.32 -1.34
C HIS A 283 6.19 1.75 -2.66
N ALA A 284 5.68 2.98 -2.73
CA ALA A 284 5.08 3.50 -3.95
C ALA A 284 5.54 4.94 -4.21
N VAL A 285 5.83 5.29 -5.46
CA VAL A 285 6.10 6.66 -5.90
C VAL A 285 5.43 6.87 -7.25
N ARG A 286 4.57 7.88 -7.30
CA ARG A 286 3.82 8.33 -8.48
C ARG A 286 4.12 9.79 -8.78
N GLY A 287 4.54 10.07 -10.00
CA GLY A 287 4.64 11.41 -10.57
C GLY A 287 3.56 11.62 -11.66
N SER A 288 3.12 12.85 -11.83
CA SER A 288 2.22 13.27 -12.91
C SER A 288 2.41 14.75 -13.18
N ASP A 289 2.26 15.17 -14.43
CA ASP A 289 2.29 16.58 -14.80
C ASP A 289 0.88 17.04 -15.17
N ASN A 290 0.54 18.27 -14.76
CA ASN A 290 -0.65 18.93 -15.30
C ASN A 290 -0.49 19.13 -16.82
N LEU A 291 -1.62 19.22 -17.52
CA LEU A 291 -1.67 19.49 -18.96
C LEU A 291 -1.03 20.83 -19.36
N LEU A 292 -1.02 21.82 -18.46
CA LEU A 292 -0.37 23.12 -18.65
C LEU A 292 1.11 23.14 -18.25
N TYR A 293 1.68 22.00 -17.85
CA TYR A 293 3.07 21.96 -17.41
C TYR A 293 4.01 22.37 -18.57
N GLY A 294 4.80 23.41 -18.33
CA GLY A 294 5.72 24.00 -19.30
C GLY A 294 5.09 25.00 -20.26
N ASP A 295 3.75 25.15 -20.25
CA ASP A 295 3.07 26.16 -21.07
C ASP A 295 3.36 27.56 -20.55
N ARG A 296 3.50 28.50 -21.49
CA ARG A 296 3.85 29.89 -21.19
C ARG A 296 2.73 30.81 -21.64
N PHE A 297 2.08 31.44 -20.67
CA PHE A 297 1.01 32.41 -20.89
C PHE A 297 0.99 33.47 -19.79
N LEU A 298 0.31 34.58 -20.04
CA LEU A 298 0.03 35.61 -19.04
C LEU A 298 -1.21 35.19 -18.23
N ASP A 299 -1.11 35.16 -16.91
CA ASP A 299 -2.19 34.80 -15.98
C ASP A 299 -2.61 35.99 -15.09
N THR A 300 -3.56 35.77 -14.17
CA THR A 300 -4.00 36.79 -13.20
C THR A 300 -2.90 37.26 -12.25
N SER A 301 -1.78 36.54 -12.14
CA SER A 301 -0.61 37.01 -11.42
C SER A 301 0.03 38.23 -12.09
N GLY A 302 -0.30 38.51 -13.35
CA GLY A 302 0.23 39.60 -14.16
C GLY A 302 1.61 39.32 -14.73
N LEU A 303 2.09 38.08 -14.64
CA LEU A 303 3.37 37.63 -15.15
C LEU A 303 3.18 36.63 -16.29
N ASP A 304 4.06 36.69 -17.29
CA ASP A 304 4.17 35.70 -18.36
C ASP A 304 5.37 34.78 -18.07
N TYR A 305 5.08 33.57 -17.62
CA TYR A 305 6.07 32.60 -17.13
C TYR A 305 5.70 31.15 -17.53
N PRO A 306 6.67 30.21 -17.57
CA PRO A 306 6.35 28.80 -17.74
C PRO A 306 5.62 28.27 -16.51
N HIS A 307 4.40 27.79 -16.69
CA HIS A 307 3.59 27.27 -15.61
C HIS A 307 4.08 25.87 -15.21
N ASP A 308 4.16 25.64 -13.90
CA ASP A 308 4.53 24.34 -13.34
C ASP A 308 3.30 23.78 -12.60
N GLY A 309 2.89 22.58 -12.97
CA GLY A 309 1.82 21.82 -12.33
C GLY A 309 2.23 20.37 -12.11
N SER A 310 3.52 20.12 -11.90
CA SER A 310 4.01 18.78 -11.58
C SER A 310 3.60 18.36 -10.18
N ARG A 311 3.30 17.07 -10.03
CA ARG A 311 2.85 16.44 -8.80
C ARG A 311 3.64 15.16 -8.56
N LEU A 312 4.06 14.97 -7.32
CA LEU A 312 4.72 13.77 -6.83
C LEU A 312 4.01 13.31 -5.55
N ASN A 313 3.57 12.06 -5.53
CA ASN A 313 3.00 11.41 -4.36
C ASN A 313 3.74 10.10 -4.13
N GLY A 314 4.20 9.82 -2.91
CA GLY A 314 4.85 8.56 -2.61
C GLY A 314 4.83 8.23 -1.14
N GLY A 315 5.11 6.99 -0.81
CA GLY A 315 5.04 6.55 0.57
C GLY A 315 5.50 5.12 0.80
N ASP A 316 5.38 4.73 2.06
CA ASP A 316 5.75 3.43 2.57
C ASP A 316 4.62 2.89 3.45
N LEU A 317 4.34 1.60 3.32
CA LEU A 317 3.48 0.84 4.21
C LEU A 317 4.26 -0.35 4.75
N VAL A 318 4.26 -0.52 6.06
CA VAL A 318 4.85 -1.67 6.75
C VAL A 318 3.78 -2.30 7.63
N LYS A 319 3.58 -3.62 7.50
CA LYS A 319 2.69 -4.41 8.34
C LYS A 319 3.46 -5.58 8.94
N LEU A 320 3.45 -5.67 10.27
CA LEU A 320 4.07 -6.75 11.03
C LEU A 320 2.97 -7.52 11.76
N ARG A 321 3.04 -8.85 11.72
CA ARG A 321 2.10 -9.73 12.42
C ARG A 321 2.87 -10.80 13.20
N ALA A 322 2.63 -10.89 14.50
CA ALA A 322 3.23 -11.91 15.36
C ALA A 322 2.15 -12.74 16.05
N HIS A 323 2.36 -14.05 16.14
CA HIS A 323 1.50 -14.94 16.93
C HIS A 323 2.00 -15.02 18.37
N LEU A 324 1.13 -14.69 19.32
CA LEU A 324 1.38 -14.81 20.76
C LEU A 324 0.70 -16.09 21.28
N GLY A 325 1.30 -17.24 20.98
CA GLY A 325 0.68 -18.55 21.24
C GLY A 325 -0.36 -18.94 20.18
N ALA A 326 -1.20 -19.93 20.49
CA ALA A 326 -2.09 -20.57 19.51
C ALA A 326 -3.42 -19.82 19.25
N ALA A 327 -3.69 -18.74 19.98
CA ALA A 327 -5.01 -18.10 20.02
C ALA A 327 -4.95 -16.56 20.02
N GLN A 328 -3.77 -15.95 19.85
CA GLN A 328 -3.61 -14.50 19.88
C GLN A 328 -2.63 -14.06 18.80
N THR A 329 -2.95 -12.94 18.15
CA THR A 329 -2.19 -12.36 17.06
C THR A 329 -2.09 -10.86 17.29
N LEU A 330 -0.88 -10.35 17.33
CA LEU A 330 -0.58 -8.92 17.40
C LEU A 330 -0.19 -8.42 16.02
N THR A 331 -0.88 -7.40 15.52
CA THR A 331 -0.60 -6.77 14.22
C THR A 331 -0.24 -5.30 14.43
N VAL A 332 0.86 -4.86 13.84
CA VAL A 332 1.28 -3.45 13.78
C VAL A 332 1.23 -3.02 12.33
N THR A 333 0.53 -1.93 12.04
CA THR A 333 0.52 -1.31 10.71
C THR A 333 1.05 0.11 10.82
N TYR A 334 2.01 0.46 9.99
CA TYR A 334 2.53 1.82 9.82
C TYR A 334 2.43 2.22 8.35
N LEU A 335 1.93 3.42 8.09
CA LEU A 335 1.87 4.03 6.77
C LEU A 335 2.43 5.44 6.87
N SER A 336 3.21 5.84 5.86
CA SER A 336 3.72 7.19 5.67
C SER A 336 3.54 7.55 4.20
N SER A 337 3.03 8.74 3.91
CA SER A 337 2.88 9.28 2.57
C SER A 337 3.35 10.74 2.56
N ASN A 338 3.99 11.13 1.47
CA ASN A 338 4.44 12.49 1.20
C ASN A 338 3.88 12.91 -0.15
N THR A 339 3.40 14.14 -0.23
CA THR A 339 2.95 14.76 -1.46
C THR A 339 3.67 16.06 -1.69
N TYR A 340 4.00 16.32 -2.94
CA TYR A 340 4.57 17.57 -3.42
C TYR A 340 3.82 17.96 -4.68
N ASN A 341 3.25 19.15 -4.71
CA ASN A 341 2.54 19.68 -5.88
C ASN A 341 3.05 21.09 -6.15
N ASN A 342 3.42 21.40 -7.39
CA ASN A 342 3.51 22.78 -7.81
C ASN A 342 2.09 23.33 -8.00
N LEU A 343 1.83 24.50 -7.38
CA LEU A 343 0.50 25.07 -7.34
C LEU A 343 0.19 25.74 -8.66
N LEU A 344 -0.88 25.27 -9.29
CA LEU A 344 -1.32 25.74 -10.59
C LEU A 344 -2.84 25.89 -10.58
N CYS A 345 -3.32 27.03 -11.03
CA CYS A 345 -4.73 27.29 -11.17
C CYS A 345 -5.17 26.96 -12.60
N THR A 346 -6.22 26.15 -12.75
CA THR A 346 -6.70 25.65 -14.05
C THR A 346 -8.07 26.20 -14.43
N THR A 347 -8.35 27.46 -14.09
CA THR A 347 -9.60 28.16 -14.46
C THR A 347 -9.32 29.30 -15.42
N ASP A 348 -10.07 29.38 -16.52
CA ASP A 348 -10.02 30.47 -17.49
C ASP A 348 -11.43 30.99 -17.75
N THR A 349 -11.85 31.96 -16.93
CA THR A 349 -13.21 32.52 -16.95
C THR A 349 -13.24 34.04 -17.13
N GLY A 350 -12.07 34.65 -17.34
CA GLY A 350 -11.86 36.10 -17.39
C GLY A 350 -11.07 36.56 -18.61
N ALA A 351 -10.47 37.74 -18.52
CA ALA A 351 -9.60 38.26 -19.58
C ALA A 351 -8.22 37.56 -19.61
N LEU A 352 -7.81 36.98 -18.49
CA LEU A 352 -6.60 36.19 -18.31
C LEU A 352 -6.97 34.90 -17.53
N PRO A 353 -6.33 33.76 -17.81
CA PRO A 353 -6.45 32.57 -16.98
C PRO A 353 -6.01 32.86 -15.55
N CYS A 354 -6.59 32.17 -14.58
CA CYS A 354 -6.16 32.30 -13.21
C CYS A 354 -4.74 31.74 -13.04
N GLY A 355 -4.00 32.33 -12.11
CA GLY A 355 -2.72 31.81 -11.69
C GLY A 355 -2.09 32.64 -10.59
N TYR A 356 -1.02 32.07 -10.03
CA TYR A 356 -0.43 32.49 -8.76
C TYR A 356 0.93 33.16 -8.94
N GLY A 357 1.56 33.07 -10.11
CA GLY A 357 2.97 33.41 -10.32
C GLY A 357 3.90 32.20 -10.12
N PRO A 358 5.18 32.33 -10.50
CA PRO A 358 6.15 31.23 -10.41
C PRO A 358 6.57 30.94 -8.96
N GLY A 359 6.95 29.69 -8.67
CA GLY A 359 7.61 29.32 -7.41
C GLY A 359 6.69 28.87 -6.28
N ASN A 360 5.37 28.82 -6.51
CA ASN A 360 4.38 28.41 -5.52
C ASN A 360 4.20 26.89 -5.48
N ALA A 361 4.13 26.31 -4.28
CA ALA A 361 4.07 24.85 -4.10
C ALA A 361 3.24 24.46 -2.87
N ALA A 362 2.81 23.21 -2.83
CA ALA A 362 2.18 22.62 -1.67
C ALA A 362 2.84 21.29 -1.31
N TYR A 363 3.06 21.11 -0.01
CA TYR A 363 3.67 19.93 0.58
C TYR A 363 2.66 19.26 1.49
N GLY A 364 2.62 17.93 1.48
CA GLY A 364 1.79 17.15 2.39
C GLY A 364 2.58 16.01 2.98
N HIS A 365 2.35 15.73 4.25
CA HIS A 365 2.82 14.53 4.91
C HIS A 365 1.66 13.90 5.67
N HIS A 366 1.45 12.61 5.50
CA HIS A 366 0.42 11.85 6.19
C HIS A 366 1.04 10.58 6.76
N ALA A 367 0.92 10.39 8.07
CA ALA A 367 1.38 9.19 8.74
C ALA A 367 0.26 8.57 9.58
N MET A 368 0.17 7.25 9.54
CA MET A 368 -0.75 6.45 10.32
C MET A 368 0.04 5.33 11.01
N ALA A 369 -0.22 5.14 12.31
CA ALA A 369 0.24 3.97 13.05
C ALA A 369 -0.93 3.31 13.76
N SER A 370 -0.97 1.99 13.76
CA SER A 370 -1.94 1.23 14.53
C SER A 370 -1.35 -0.04 15.14
N LEU A 371 -1.92 -0.42 16.27
CA LEU A 371 -1.67 -1.68 16.96
C LEU A 371 -3.00 -2.39 17.13
N THR A 372 -3.13 -3.57 16.54
CA THR A 372 -4.33 -4.42 16.62
C THR A 372 -3.98 -5.72 17.31
N ASP A 373 -4.63 -6.01 18.44
CA ASP A 373 -4.59 -7.29 19.12
C ASP A 373 -5.85 -8.09 18.79
N SER A 374 -5.67 -9.30 18.28
CA SER A 374 -6.76 -10.23 17.95
C SER A 374 -6.56 -11.51 18.77
N ALA A 375 -7.50 -11.80 19.66
CA ALA A 375 -7.40 -12.91 20.61
C ALA A 375 -8.68 -13.76 20.64
N LEU A 376 -8.52 -15.05 20.91
CA LEU A 376 -9.61 -15.98 21.17
C LEU A 376 -9.59 -16.38 22.66
N VAL A 377 -10.39 -15.69 23.47
CA VAL A 377 -10.57 -15.97 24.91
C VAL A 377 -11.71 -16.98 25.08
N GLY A 378 -11.35 -18.26 25.26
CA GLY A 378 -12.34 -19.34 25.26
C GLY A 378 -13.05 -19.42 23.91
N MET A 379 -14.36 -19.17 23.88
CA MET A 379 -15.14 -19.13 22.63
C MET A 379 -15.43 -17.71 22.14
N VAL A 380 -14.92 -16.68 22.82
CA VAL A 380 -15.09 -15.28 22.44
C VAL A 380 -13.95 -14.88 21.51
N GLY A 381 -14.27 -14.36 20.34
CA GLY A 381 -13.30 -13.68 19.48
C GLY A 381 -13.27 -12.21 19.85
N LEU A 382 -12.09 -11.66 20.13
CA LEU A 382 -11.87 -10.28 20.49
C LEU A 382 -10.86 -9.66 19.55
N GLN A 383 -11.14 -8.48 19.06
CA GLN A 383 -10.24 -7.65 18.29
C GLN A 383 -10.26 -6.24 18.89
N PHE A 384 -9.11 -5.75 19.30
CA PHE A 384 -8.93 -4.42 19.84
C PHE A 384 -7.86 -3.70 19.05
N ALA A 385 -8.14 -2.50 18.56
CA ALA A 385 -7.17 -1.69 17.86
C ALA A 385 -7.04 -0.31 18.51
N VAL A 386 -5.82 0.20 18.58
CA VAL A 386 -5.52 1.61 18.86
C VAL A 386 -4.77 2.18 17.69
N TYR A 387 -5.05 3.44 17.37
CA TYR A 387 -4.44 4.09 16.21
C TYR A 387 -4.20 5.58 16.45
N GLY A 388 -3.23 6.11 15.71
CA GLY A 388 -2.90 7.51 15.62
C GLY A 388 -2.60 7.89 14.18
N ILE A 389 -3.11 9.03 13.75
CA ILE A 389 -2.92 9.62 12.43
C ILE A 389 -2.44 11.04 12.65
N ASN A 390 -1.37 11.41 11.95
CA ASN A 390 -0.84 12.77 11.91
C ASN A 390 -0.69 13.18 10.45
N GLY A 391 -1.30 14.30 10.10
CA GLY A 391 -1.20 14.91 8.78
C GLY A 391 -0.76 16.35 8.90
N THR A 392 0.13 16.79 8.03
CA THR A 392 0.50 18.19 7.84
C THR A 392 0.38 18.52 6.36
N HIS A 393 -0.25 19.63 6.02
CA HIS A 393 -0.40 20.10 4.66
C HIS A 393 -0.07 21.59 4.61
N ASP A 394 1.03 21.90 3.94
CA ASP A 394 1.54 23.24 3.75
C ASP A 394 1.20 23.71 2.34
N SER A 395 0.44 24.80 2.23
CA SER A 395 0.23 25.53 0.98
C SER A 395 1.10 26.78 1.02
N ASP A 396 2.23 26.73 0.33
CA ASP A 396 3.22 27.79 0.24
C ASP A 396 2.95 28.64 -1.01
N LEU A 397 2.32 29.79 -0.77
CA LEU A 397 2.04 30.83 -1.77
C LEU A 397 2.85 32.10 -1.45
N LEU A 398 4.02 31.97 -0.83
CA LEU A 398 4.85 33.12 -0.43
C LEU A 398 5.40 33.90 -1.63
N ASP A 399 5.53 33.24 -2.78
CA ASP A 399 5.92 33.86 -4.06
C ASP A 399 4.69 34.20 -4.93
N ARG A 400 3.52 34.39 -4.31
CA ARG A 400 2.29 34.74 -5.04
C ARG A 400 2.33 36.18 -5.54
N TYR A 401 1.85 36.39 -6.76
CA TYR A 401 1.63 37.71 -7.36
C TYR A 401 0.16 37.90 -7.73
N LEU A 402 -0.30 39.16 -7.68
CA LEU A 402 -1.57 39.61 -8.26
C LEU A 402 -1.30 40.84 -9.13
N ASN A 403 -1.62 40.76 -10.42
CA ASN A 403 -1.44 41.85 -11.39
C ASN A 403 -0.03 42.52 -11.32
N GLY A 404 1.02 41.71 -11.27
CA GLY A 404 2.42 42.12 -11.23
C GLY A 404 2.91 42.60 -9.85
N THR A 405 2.05 42.59 -8.83
CA THR A 405 2.40 43.01 -7.46
C THR A 405 2.53 41.78 -6.56
N PRO A 406 3.63 41.63 -5.79
CA PRO A 406 3.74 40.57 -4.79
C PRO A 406 2.59 40.66 -3.77
N ASP A 407 1.88 39.55 -3.57
CA ASP A 407 0.79 39.42 -2.62
C ASP A 407 0.88 38.06 -1.90
N PRO A 408 1.86 37.90 -1.02
CA PRO A 408 2.24 36.60 -0.50
C PRO A 408 1.16 36.04 0.45
N TYR A 409 0.89 34.74 0.33
CA TYR A 409 -0.08 34.01 1.15
C TYR A 409 0.50 32.66 1.57
N GLY A 410 -0.10 32.01 2.56
CA GLY A 410 0.27 30.64 2.86
C GLY A 410 -0.43 30.11 4.09
N VAL A 411 -0.68 28.80 4.12
CA VAL A 411 -1.39 28.13 5.21
C VAL A 411 -0.78 26.76 5.47
N ASP A 412 -0.41 26.53 6.73
CA ASP A 412 -0.09 25.21 7.26
C ASP A 412 -1.31 24.62 7.97
N THR A 413 -1.75 23.45 7.52
CA THR A 413 -2.88 22.71 8.10
C THR A 413 -2.37 21.45 8.76
N THR A 414 -2.66 21.29 10.05
CA THR A 414 -2.32 20.10 10.82
C THR A 414 -3.59 19.35 11.23
N GLN A 415 -3.60 18.05 10.96
CA GLN A 415 -4.67 17.13 11.33
C GLN A 415 -4.12 16.03 12.23
N GLN A 416 -4.64 15.92 13.43
CA GLN A 416 -4.27 14.86 14.38
C GLN A 416 -5.50 14.06 14.76
N THR A 417 -5.50 12.76 14.49
CA THR A 417 -6.58 11.86 14.89
C THR A 417 -6.03 10.73 15.72
N ARG A 418 -6.68 10.42 16.85
CA ARG A 418 -6.34 9.28 17.69
C ARG A 418 -7.62 8.57 18.10
N GLY A 419 -7.56 7.25 18.21
CA GLY A 419 -8.73 6.50 18.59
C GLY A 419 -8.45 5.06 18.95
N ALA A 420 -9.53 4.38 19.29
CA ALA A 420 -9.54 2.96 19.56
C ALA A 420 -10.83 2.34 19.01
N SER A 421 -10.74 1.08 18.58
CA SER A 421 -11.89 0.27 18.22
C SER A 421 -11.84 -1.08 18.94
N LEU A 422 -13.00 -1.61 19.23
CA LEU A 422 -13.20 -2.89 19.90
C LEU A 422 -14.30 -3.65 19.16
N THR A 423 -14.00 -4.88 18.75
CA THR A 423 -14.98 -5.83 18.25
C THR A 423 -14.87 -7.10 19.08
N ALA A 424 -15.98 -7.51 19.71
CA ALA A 424 -16.05 -8.76 20.44
C ALA A 424 -17.21 -9.60 19.91
N SER A 425 -16.91 -10.81 19.44
CA SER A 425 -17.90 -11.76 18.95
C SER A 425 -18.04 -12.92 19.95
N LEU A 426 -19.18 -12.94 20.63
CA LEU A 426 -19.50 -13.88 21.69
C LEU A 426 -19.87 -15.26 21.12
N PRO A 427 -19.70 -16.35 21.89
CA PRO A 427 -20.14 -17.67 21.46
C PRO A 427 -21.62 -17.70 21.10
N SER A 428 -21.92 -18.33 19.97
CA SER A 428 -23.31 -18.59 19.56
C SER A 428 -24.03 -19.43 20.63
N ARG A 429 -25.18 -18.96 21.10
CA ARG A 429 -26.09 -19.71 21.96
C ARG A 429 -27.35 -20.06 21.19
N GLY A 430 -27.46 -21.33 20.78
CA GLY A 430 -28.55 -21.78 19.92
C GLY A 430 -28.44 -21.20 18.52
N LYS A 431 -29.42 -20.37 18.12
CA LYS A 431 -29.48 -19.70 16.81
C LYS A 431 -28.89 -18.29 16.80
N HIS A 432 -28.50 -17.76 17.95
CA HIS A 432 -28.09 -16.36 18.13
C HIS A 432 -26.56 -16.23 18.14
N THR A 433 -26.05 -15.21 17.45
CA THR A 433 -24.64 -14.81 17.47
C THR A 433 -24.55 -13.35 17.88
N PHE A 434 -24.16 -13.11 19.12
CA PHE A 434 -24.01 -11.76 19.64
C PHE A 434 -22.62 -11.20 19.31
N SER A 435 -22.56 -9.93 18.89
CA SER A 435 -21.32 -9.18 18.78
C SER A 435 -21.45 -7.78 19.36
N ILE A 436 -20.37 -7.29 19.94
CA ILE A 436 -20.22 -5.95 20.47
C ILE A 436 -19.24 -5.23 19.57
N GLN A 437 -19.59 -4.02 19.16
CA GLN A 437 -18.71 -3.13 18.40
C GLN A 437 -18.65 -1.79 19.11
N GLY A 438 -17.45 -1.25 19.27
CA GLY A 438 -17.24 0.06 19.89
C GLY A 438 -16.13 0.79 19.16
N THR A 439 -16.30 2.08 18.95
CA THR A 439 -15.25 2.94 18.38
C THR A 439 -15.26 4.27 19.10
N THR A 440 -14.08 4.79 19.41
CA THR A 440 -13.90 6.15 19.90
C THR A 440 -12.76 6.82 19.19
N SER A 441 -12.92 8.09 18.84
CA SER A 441 -11.92 8.88 18.14
C SER A 441 -12.02 10.35 18.56
N ARG A 442 -10.85 10.98 18.69
CA ARG A 442 -10.72 12.44 18.76
C ARG A 442 -9.88 12.88 17.57
N SER A 443 -10.41 13.80 16.78
CA SER A 443 -9.70 14.45 15.70
C SER A 443 -9.62 15.94 15.95
N THR A 444 -8.44 16.52 15.76
CA THR A 444 -8.23 17.97 15.79
C THR A 444 -7.68 18.39 14.44
N ASN A 445 -8.33 19.36 13.81
CA ASN A 445 -7.85 19.99 12.60
C ASN A 445 -7.59 21.47 12.89
N SER A 446 -6.40 21.96 12.56
CA SER A 446 -6.03 23.37 12.75
C SER A 446 -5.31 23.88 11.52
N ALA A 447 -5.60 25.11 11.13
CA ALA A 447 -4.94 25.79 10.02
C ALA A 447 -4.30 27.07 10.54
N THR A 448 -3.01 27.29 10.26
CA THR A 448 -2.20 28.43 10.72
C THR A 448 -1.61 29.14 9.51
N PRO A 449 -1.67 30.48 9.39
CA PRO A 449 -1.05 31.18 8.27
C PRO A 449 0.44 31.10 8.41
N ILE A 450 1.11 31.08 7.27
CA ILE A 450 2.54 31.31 7.21
C ILE A 450 2.83 32.81 7.38
N ILE A 451 1.94 33.68 6.89
CA ILE A 451 2.03 35.15 7.06
C ILE A 451 0.97 35.67 8.02
N ALA A 452 1.41 36.40 9.05
CA ALA A 452 0.53 37.07 10.00
C ALA A 452 -0.35 38.11 9.29
N GLN A 453 -1.61 37.78 9.03
CA GLN A 453 -2.56 38.68 8.39
C GLN A 453 -2.98 39.80 9.36
N THR A 454 -2.96 41.06 8.90
CA THR A 454 -3.38 42.22 9.68
C THR A 454 -4.91 42.35 9.70
N GLY A 455 -5.56 41.83 10.76
CA GLY A 455 -6.84 42.32 11.32
C GLY A 455 -8.14 42.18 10.51
N THR A 456 -9.24 41.83 11.22
CA THR A 456 -10.67 41.71 10.82
C THR A 456 -11.15 40.50 10.03
N TYR A 457 -10.32 39.82 9.23
CA TYR A 457 -10.77 38.68 8.41
C TYR A 457 -10.22 37.32 8.86
N VAL A 458 -9.56 37.25 10.02
CA VAL A 458 -9.01 35.99 10.58
C VAL A 458 -9.53 35.78 12.00
N ILE A 459 -10.38 34.77 12.18
CA ILE A 459 -10.56 34.10 13.47
C ILE A 459 -10.34 32.62 13.23
N ARG A 460 -9.34 32.05 13.91
CA ARG A 460 -8.89 30.67 13.80
C ARG A 460 -9.29 29.87 15.02
N PRO A 461 -10.21 28.92 14.88
CA PRO A 461 -10.30 27.82 15.81
C PRO A 461 -9.72 26.56 15.17
N ALA A 462 -8.90 25.85 15.95
CA ALA A 462 -8.80 24.42 15.75
C ALA A 462 -10.21 23.82 15.94
N SER A 463 -10.68 23.06 14.96
CA SER A 463 -11.92 22.30 15.13
C SER A 463 -11.57 20.95 15.74
N THR A 464 -12.30 20.55 16.77
CA THR A 464 -12.17 19.22 17.35
C THR A 464 -13.46 18.44 17.06
N SER A 465 -13.30 17.22 16.56
CA SER A 465 -14.37 16.25 16.37
C SER A 465 -14.11 15.06 17.29
N ASP A 466 -14.88 14.98 18.36
CA ASP A 466 -15.00 13.81 19.22
C ASP A 466 -16.17 12.95 18.75
N TYR A 467 -15.92 11.65 18.60
CA TYR A 467 -16.91 10.65 18.23
C TYR A 467 -16.71 9.37 19.04
N THR A 468 -17.79 8.86 19.62
CA THR A 468 -17.81 7.59 20.33
C THR A 468 -19.10 6.85 19.96
N SER A 469 -19.00 5.57 19.62
CA SER A 469 -20.15 4.70 19.40
C SER A 469 -19.93 3.35 20.07
N PHE A 470 -21.02 2.76 20.51
CA PHE A 470 -21.06 1.42 21.08
C PHE A 470 -22.36 0.75 20.68
N THR A 471 -22.28 -0.38 19.98
CA THR A 471 -23.42 -1.17 19.50
C THR A 471 -23.32 -2.61 19.94
N LEU A 472 -24.45 -3.18 20.34
CA LEU A 472 -24.69 -4.60 20.52
C LEU A 472 -25.47 -5.09 19.30
N ASN A 473 -24.99 -6.15 18.69
CA ASN A 473 -25.59 -6.77 17.52
C ASN A 473 -25.93 -8.22 17.85
N ASP A 474 -27.05 -8.71 17.34
CA ASP A 474 -27.45 -10.11 17.41
C ASP A 474 -27.81 -10.61 16.01
N SER A 475 -27.13 -11.65 15.53
CA SER A 475 -27.49 -12.35 14.31
C SER A 475 -28.18 -13.67 14.64
N VAL A 476 -29.45 -13.78 14.27
CA VAL A 476 -30.32 -14.92 14.53
C VAL A 476 -30.49 -15.74 13.25
N LYS A 477 -29.92 -16.96 13.24
CA LYS A 477 -30.15 -17.96 12.19
C LYS A 477 -31.50 -18.65 12.39
N ALA A 478 -32.59 -17.96 12.10
CA ALA A 478 -33.96 -18.43 12.31
C ALA A 478 -34.23 -19.77 11.60
N SER A 479 -33.72 -19.95 10.38
CA SER A 479 -33.76 -21.22 9.63
C SER A 479 -32.51 -21.40 8.75
N ALA A 480 -32.50 -22.44 7.90
CA ALA A 480 -31.46 -22.59 6.87
C ALA A 480 -31.52 -21.51 5.77
N HIS A 481 -32.69 -20.86 5.62
CA HIS A 481 -33.00 -19.91 4.56
C HIS A 481 -33.27 -18.49 5.08
N LEU A 482 -33.34 -18.28 6.39
CA LEU A 482 -33.68 -16.99 6.99
C LEU A 482 -32.69 -16.62 8.09
N ARG A 483 -32.08 -15.45 7.95
CA ARG A 483 -31.26 -14.80 8.97
C ARG A 483 -31.90 -13.45 9.32
N LEU A 484 -31.97 -13.16 10.60
CA LEU A 484 -32.38 -11.85 11.14
C LEU A 484 -31.16 -11.25 11.84
N GLY A 485 -30.98 -9.95 11.76
CA GLY A 485 -29.95 -9.22 12.45
C GLY A 485 -30.58 -8.04 13.16
N GLU A 486 -30.31 -7.88 14.45
CA GLU A 486 -30.77 -6.75 15.25
C GLU A 486 -29.54 -6.01 15.77
N GLN A 487 -29.55 -4.68 15.70
CA GLN A 487 -28.52 -3.82 16.26
C GLN A 487 -29.13 -2.74 17.14
N ILE A 488 -28.51 -2.48 18.29
CA ILE A 488 -28.88 -1.39 19.20
C ILE A 488 -27.63 -0.84 19.88
N GLY A 489 -27.57 0.47 20.05
CA GLY A 489 -26.40 1.12 20.60
C GLY A 489 -26.59 2.61 20.86
N LEU A 490 -25.51 3.23 21.32
CA LEU A 490 -25.45 4.66 21.57
C LEU A 490 -24.27 5.23 20.78
N ALA A 491 -24.46 6.40 20.18
CA ALA A 491 -23.41 7.18 19.57
C ALA A 491 -23.44 8.60 20.11
N ASN A 492 -22.29 9.11 20.54
CA ASN A 492 -22.10 10.50 20.93
C ASN A 492 -21.10 11.16 20.00
N ALA A 493 -21.47 12.31 19.46
CA ALA A 493 -20.71 12.96 18.42
C ALA A 493 -20.73 14.49 18.58
N THR A 494 -19.63 15.14 18.24
CA THR A 494 -19.54 16.61 18.33
C THR A 494 -20.55 17.28 17.41
N GLY A 495 -21.25 18.30 17.91
CA GLY A 495 -22.31 19.04 17.21
C GLY A 495 -23.68 18.37 17.21
N SER A 496 -23.74 17.05 16.99
CA SER A 496 -25.00 16.29 16.92
C SER A 496 -25.44 15.66 18.24
N GLY A 497 -24.56 15.59 19.25
CA GLY A 497 -24.85 15.10 20.60
C GLY A 497 -24.95 13.58 20.71
N SER A 498 -25.62 13.11 21.75
CA SER A 498 -25.88 11.68 21.99
C SER A 498 -27.15 11.21 21.28
N SER A 499 -27.08 10.04 20.65
CA SER A 499 -28.19 9.42 19.92
C SER A 499 -28.27 7.92 20.17
N LEU A 500 -29.49 7.39 20.12
CA LEU A 500 -29.72 5.96 19.99
C LEU A 500 -29.46 5.58 18.53
N VAL A 501 -28.64 4.55 18.33
CA VAL A 501 -28.47 3.88 17.04
C VAL A 501 -29.19 2.54 17.14
N ALA A 502 -30.07 2.24 16.20
CA ALA A 502 -30.77 0.96 16.17
C ALA A 502 -31.01 0.54 14.74
N GLY A 503 -31.12 -0.76 14.49
CA GLY A 503 -31.42 -1.25 13.16
C GLY A 503 -31.79 -2.71 13.15
N THR A 504 -32.48 -3.11 12.08
CA THR A 504 -32.85 -4.50 11.82
C THR A 504 -32.49 -4.82 10.38
N ASN A 505 -31.90 -5.97 10.16
CA ASN A 505 -31.63 -6.53 8.85
C ASN A 505 -32.22 -7.93 8.73
N VAL A 506 -32.74 -8.24 7.54
CA VAL A 506 -33.33 -9.53 7.21
C VAL A 506 -32.69 -10.02 5.93
N THR A 507 -32.14 -11.23 5.96
CA THR A 507 -31.64 -11.93 4.78
C THR A 507 -32.43 -13.21 4.59
N TRP A 508 -33.16 -13.31 3.49
CA TRP A 508 -33.98 -14.44 3.14
C TRP A 508 -33.53 -15.06 1.81
N SER A 509 -33.13 -16.32 1.86
CA SER A 509 -32.67 -17.10 0.70
C SER A 509 -33.63 -18.27 0.45
N PRO A 510 -34.83 -18.02 -0.11
CA PRO A 510 -35.85 -19.06 -0.30
C PRO A 510 -35.40 -20.19 -1.21
N THR A 511 -34.52 -19.89 -2.15
CA THR A 511 -33.88 -20.86 -3.05
C THR A 511 -32.36 -20.76 -2.88
N VAL A 512 -31.62 -21.64 -3.57
CA VAL A 512 -30.15 -21.53 -3.66
C VAL A 512 -29.69 -20.42 -4.60
N ASN A 513 -30.61 -19.86 -5.40
CA ASN A 513 -30.30 -18.85 -6.42
C ASN A 513 -30.81 -17.46 -6.09
N ASP A 514 -31.74 -17.32 -5.13
CA ASP A 514 -32.39 -16.05 -4.80
C ASP A 514 -32.04 -15.63 -3.38
N ILE A 515 -31.59 -14.39 -3.21
CA ILE A 515 -31.32 -13.77 -1.92
C ILE A 515 -32.05 -12.43 -1.87
N TYR A 516 -32.90 -12.26 -0.87
CA TYR A 516 -33.58 -11.00 -0.56
C TYR A 516 -32.99 -10.40 0.71
N THR A 517 -32.73 -9.10 0.69
CA THR A 517 -32.31 -8.34 1.85
C THR A 517 -33.29 -7.21 2.13
N ALA A 518 -33.51 -6.92 3.41
CA ALA A 518 -34.20 -5.73 3.87
C ALA A 518 -33.47 -5.21 5.10
N GLU A 519 -33.28 -3.90 5.19
CA GLU A 519 -32.53 -3.22 6.23
C GLU A 519 -33.29 -1.93 6.61
N LEU A 520 -33.45 -1.70 7.91
CA LEU A 520 -34.01 -0.49 8.50
C LEU A 520 -33.04 -0.01 9.58
N ASP A 521 -32.55 1.21 9.46
CA ASP A 521 -31.64 1.82 10.44
C ASP A 521 -32.19 3.15 10.94
N LEU A 522 -31.93 3.43 12.22
CA LEU A 522 -32.28 4.64 12.93
C LEU A 522 -31.01 5.15 13.62
N GLY A 523 -30.78 6.46 13.57
CA GLY A 523 -29.61 7.06 14.21
C GLY A 523 -29.60 8.57 14.17
N ASN A 524 -28.40 9.15 14.20
CA ASN A 524 -28.14 10.55 13.87
C ASN A 524 -27.23 10.65 12.64
N THR A 525 -26.86 11.87 12.25
CA THR A 525 -26.01 12.09 11.08
C THR A 525 -24.51 11.96 11.32
N GLY A 526 -24.10 11.38 12.45
CA GLY A 526 -22.70 11.33 12.86
C GLY A 526 -22.20 12.68 13.36
N ALA A 527 -20.88 12.80 13.52
CA ALA A 527 -20.28 14.05 13.98
C ALA A 527 -20.45 15.15 12.93
N THR A 528 -20.72 16.36 13.39
CA THR A 528 -20.83 17.57 12.59
C THR A 528 -20.08 18.64 13.38
N PRO A 529 -18.74 18.66 13.34
CA PRO A 529 -17.99 19.67 14.09
C PRO A 529 -18.33 21.07 13.57
N SER A 530 -18.23 22.06 14.45
CA SER A 530 -18.40 23.47 14.07
C SER A 530 -17.50 23.79 12.88
N ARG A 531 -18.13 24.26 11.80
CA ARG A 531 -17.42 24.83 10.65
C ARG A 531 -17.40 26.33 10.88
N VAL A 532 -16.38 26.82 11.56
CA VAL A 532 -16.18 28.27 11.68
C VAL A 532 -15.85 28.81 10.29
N GLY A 533 -16.88 29.27 9.58
CA GLY A 533 -16.75 29.86 8.26
C GLY A 533 -16.06 31.22 8.37
N ILE A 534 -14.98 31.40 7.63
CA ILE A 534 -14.30 32.69 7.53
C ILE A 534 -14.90 33.41 6.33
N LEU A 535 -15.28 34.68 6.52
CA LEU A 535 -15.67 35.52 5.39
C LEU A 535 -14.46 35.68 4.47
N THR A 536 -14.59 35.20 3.24
CA THR A 536 -13.52 35.30 2.23
C THR A 536 -13.18 36.77 1.98
N ASP A 537 -11.89 37.11 2.02
CA ASP A 537 -11.39 38.43 1.67
C ASP A 537 -11.70 38.78 0.20
N PRO A 538 -12.02 40.04 -0.15
CA PRO A 538 -12.35 40.42 -1.52
C PRO A 538 -11.32 40.04 -2.59
N ALA A 539 -10.01 39.99 -2.26
CA ALA A 539 -8.98 39.57 -3.22
C ALA A 539 -8.94 38.05 -3.43
N GLY A 540 -9.49 37.27 -2.50
CA GLY A 540 -9.60 35.81 -2.59
C GLY A 540 -10.89 35.32 -3.27
N LEU A 541 -11.77 36.23 -3.69
CA LEU A 541 -12.99 35.86 -4.40
C LEU A 541 -12.67 35.26 -5.78
N ARG A 542 -13.40 34.21 -6.15
CA ARG A 542 -13.29 33.60 -7.48
C ARG A 542 -14.37 34.21 -8.38
N PHE A 543 -13.95 34.98 -9.38
CA PHE A 543 -14.86 35.65 -10.29
C PHE A 543 -15.17 34.78 -11.51
N ASP A 544 -16.44 34.74 -11.90
CA ASP A 544 -16.91 34.25 -13.20
C ASP A 544 -17.34 35.48 -14.00
N CYS A 545 -16.47 35.93 -14.91
CA CYS A 545 -16.66 37.17 -15.64
C CYS A 545 -17.68 37.06 -16.78
N GLY A 546 -18.01 35.83 -17.21
CA GLY A 546 -19.10 35.60 -18.15
C GLY A 546 -20.46 35.86 -17.50
N GLY A 547 -20.60 35.54 -16.22
CA GLY A 547 -21.80 35.83 -15.42
C GLY A 547 -21.78 37.16 -14.68
N GLY A 548 -20.62 37.81 -14.54
CA GLY A 548 -20.46 39.01 -13.70
C GLY A 548 -20.63 38.72 -12.21
N ILE A 549 -20.37 37.48 -11.78
CA ILE A 549 -20.59 37.00 -10.42
C ILE A 549 -19.29 36.57 -9.75
N ALA A 550 -19.27 36.49 -8.43
CA ALA A 550 -18.16 35.94 -7.68
C ALA A 550 -18.61 34.92 -6.62
N TYR A 551 -17.70 34.01 -6.31
CA TYR A 551 -17.88 32.95 -5.34
C TYR A 551 -16.87 33.09 -4.19
N GLY A 552 -17.33 32.80 -2.98
CA GLY A 552 -16.50 32.75 -1.78
C GLY A 552 -17.10 31.84 -0.71
N THR A 553 -16.57 31.94 0.50
CA THR A 553 -17.04 31.25 1.71
C THR A 553 -17.33 32.27 2.81
N GLY A 554 -18.18 31.89 3.78
CA GLY A 554 -18.47 32.76 4.90
C GLY A 554 -19.03 32.04 6.14
N PRO A 555 -19.12 32.76 7.28
CA PRO A 555 -19.66 32.23 8.53
C PRO A 555 -21.12 31.79 8.37
N GLY A 556 -21.48 30.67 8.98
CA GLY A 556 -22.85 30.13 8.93
C GLY A 556 -23.35 29.69 10.28
N ASP A 557 -24.40 28.86 10.23
CA ASP A 557 -25.02 28.32 11.42
C ASP A 557 -24.13 27.26 12.07
N GLU A 558 -24.28 27.16 13.39
CA GLU A 558 -23.66 26.07 14.14
C GLU A 558 -24.47 24.77 14.01
N PRO A 559 -23.80 23.60 14.05
CA PRO A 559 -24.46 22.31 14.06
C PRO A 559 -25.45 22.15 15.21
N SER A 560 -26.53 21.40 14.97
CA SER A 560 -27.58 21.11 15.95
C SER A 560 -27.86 19.61 16.04
N SER A 561 -28.70 19.20 17.01
CA SER A 561 -29.13 17.80 17.13
C SER A 561 -29.79 17.30 15.83
N SER A 562 -29.39 16.12 15.37
CA SER A 562 -29.91 15.52 14.15
C SER A 562 -30.44 14.12 14.38
N SER A 563 -31.31 13.67 13.47
CA SER A 563 -31.84 12.31 13.44
C SER A 563 -31.78 11.78 12.01
N SER A 564 -31.65 10.47 11.85
CA SER A 564 -31.71 9.80 10.57
C SER A 564 -32.55 8.54 10.66
N TYR A 565 -33.21 8.21 9.55
CA TYR A 565 -33.71 6.87 9.31
C TYR A 565 -33.39 6.44 7.88
N SER A 566 -33.06 5.17 7.71
CA SER A 566 -32.70 4.56 6.42
C SER A 566 -33.50 3.29 6.22
N VAL A 567 -34.00 3.08 5.00
CA VAL A 567 -34.62 1.83 4.57
C VAL A 567 -33.94 1.40 3.29
N ARG A 568 -33.47 0.15 3.24
CA ARG A 568 -32.84 -0.46 2.07
C ARG A 568 -33.42 -1.83 1.84
N SER A 569 -33.65 -2.21 0.58
CA SER A 569 -34.07 -3.56 0.23
C SER A 569 -33.37 -4.00 -1.04
N GLY A 570 -32.79 -5.19 -0.99
CA GLY A 570 -32.05 -5.80 -2.08
C GLY A 570 -32.66 -7.11 -2.54
N TRP A 571 -32.42 -7.43 -3.80
CA TRP A 571 -32.63 -8.74 -4.38
C TRP A 571 -31.40 -9.11 -5.20
N GLN A 572 -30.93 -10.34 -5.06
CA GLN A 572 -29.89 -10.93 -5.87
C GLN A 572 -30.39 -12.25 -6.43
N HIS A 573 -30.18 -12.44 -7.73
CA HIS A 573 -30.43 -13.70 -8.42
C HIS A 573 -29.16 -14.24 -9.04
N LEU A 574 -28.95 -15.55 -8.90
CA LEU A 574 -27.74 -16.24 -9.28
C LEU A 574 -28.04 -17.17 -10.43
N PHE A 575 -27.40 -16.87 -11.56
CA PHE A 575 -27.43 -17.70 -12.73
C PHE A 575 -26.24 -18.67 -12.68
N ARG A 576 -26.28 -19.69 -13.53
CA ARG A 576 -25.15 -20.61 -13.69
C ARG A 576 -23.83 -19.92 -14.06
N HIS A 577 -23.93 -18.79 -14.77
CA HIS A 577 -22.79 -18.04 -15.31
C HIS A 577 -22.89 -16.55 -14.99
N GLY A 578 -23.35 -16.16 -13.81
CA GLY A 578 -23.45 -14.75 -13.46
C GLY A 578 -24.45 -14.47 -12.36
N ASP A 579 -24.70 -13.20 -12.12
CA ASP A 579 -25.64 -12.74 -11.12
C ASP A 579 -26.23 -11.38 -11.51
N VAL A 580 -27.41 -11.10 -11.00
CA VAL A 580 -28.05 -9.80 -11.08
C VAL A 580 -28.44 -9.38 -9.68
N THR A 581 -28.22 -8.11 -9.37
CA THR A 581 -28.56 -7.44 -8.13
C THR A 581 -29.43 -6.23 -8.42
N ALA A 582 -30.43 -6.02 -7.59
CA ALA A 582 -31.25 -4.83 -7.58
C ALA A 582 -31.38 -4.36 -6.13
N THR A 583 -31.09 -3.10 -5.88
CA THR A 583 -31.25 -2.49 -4.56
C THR A 583 -32.05 -1.21 -4.67
N ILE A 584 -33.02 -1.05 -3.79
CA ILE A 584 -33.75 0.20 -3.59
C ILE A 584 -33.43 0.73 -2.21
N TYR A 585 -33.29 2.05 -2.08
CA TYR A 585 -33.01 2.67 -0.80
C TYR A 585 -33.68 4.03 -0.67
N ARG A 586 -33.93 4.40 0.57
CA ARG A 586 -34.33 5.74 0.98
C ARG A 586 -33.79 6.03 2.36
N GLN A 587 -33.10 7.15 2.50
CA GLN A 587 -32.63 7.69 3.75
C GLN A 587 -33.11 9.13 3.91
N GLN A 588 -33.58 9.49 5.09
CA GLN A 588 -33.93 10.85 5.44
C GLN A 588 -33.17 11.26 6.70
N GLN A 589 -32.57 12.44 6.65
CA GLN A 589 -31.82 13.05 7.73
C GLN A 589 -32.50 14.36 8.10
N ASN A 590 -32.80 14.59 9.38
CA ASN A 590 -33.47 15.80 9.87
C ASN A 590 -32.54 16.58 10.81
N GLY A 591 -32.66 17.91 10.82
CA GLY A 591 -31.88 18.79 11.70
C GLY A 591 -30.41 18.90 11.31
N THR A 592 -30.09 18.66 10.04
CA THR A 592 -28.71 18.62 9.55
C THR A 592 -28.20 19.98 9.13
N LEU A 593 -26.87 20.08 8.99
CA LEU A 593 -26.17 21.23 8.45
C LEU A 593 -25.83 20.98 6.97
N ILE A 594 -26.04 21.95 6.08
CA ILE A 594 -25.58 21.88 4.68
C ILE A 594 -24.74 23.10 4.30
N PRO A 595 -23.51 22.91 3.78
CA PRO A 595 -22.79 23.98 3.12
C PRO A 595 -23.43 24.21 1.74
N THR A 596 -23.90 25.42 1.47
CA THR A 596 -24.56 25.75 0.21
C THR A 596 -24.23 27.18 -0.22
N PRO A 597 -24.12 27.47 -1.52
CA PRO A 597 -24.03 28.84 -2.01
C PRO A 597 -25.30 29.62 -1.63
N VAL A 598 -25.10 30.78 -1.01
CA VAL A 598 -26.14 31.75 -0.63
C VAL A 598 -25.79 33.09 -1.25
N ASN A 599 -26.73 33.69 -1.97
CA ASN A 599 -26.54 35.03 -2.51
C ASN A 599 -26.42 36.05 -1.38
N ALA A 600 -25.51 37.02 -1.50
CA ALA A 600 -25.25 37.97 -0.42
C ALA A 600 -26.45 38.84 -0.07
N THR A 601 -27.42 39.02 -0.97
CA THR A 601 -28.70 39.71 -0.67
C THR A 601 -29.59 38.95 0.32
N ALA A 602 -29.43 37.63 0.44
CA ALA A 602 -30.20 36.79 1.35
C ALA A 602 -29.56 36.66 2.74
N LEU A 603 -28.36 37.23 2.95
CA LEU A 603 -27.66 37.23 4.23
C LEU A 603 -28.14 38.40 5.11
N ALA A 604 -28.03 38.23 6.43
CA ALA A 604 -28.54 39.20 7.39
C ALA A 604 -27.82 40.57 7.29
N PRO A 605 -28.48 41.70 7.61
CA PRO A 605 -27.82 42.99 7.72
C PRO A 605 -26.63 42.95 8.67
N GLY A 606 -25.50 43.55 8.29
CA GLY A 606 -24.27 43.57 9.09
C GLY A 606 -23.38 42.33 8.95
N TYR A 607 -23.76 41.37 8.09
CA TYR A 607 -22.92 40.20 7.77
C TYR A 607 -21.58 40.60 7.13
N PHE A 608 -21.60 41.63 6.27
CA PHE A 608 -20.40 42.16 5.61
C PHE A 608 -19.84 43.36 6.36
N PRO A 609 -18.51 43.45 6.56
CA PRO A 609 -17.90 44.64 7.12
C PRO A 609 -18.04 45.85 6.17
N PRO A 610 -18.02 47.09 6.70
CA PRO A 610 -18.07 48.28 5.88
C PRO A 610 -16.95 48.32 4.83
N GLY A 611 -17.29 48.64 3.58
CA GLY A 611 -16.31 48.75 2.48
C GLY A 611 -16.02 47.45 1.73
N TYR A 612 -16.52 46.30 2.18
CA TYR A 612 -16.28 44.99 1.55
C TYR A 612 -16.57 44.98 0.03
N PHE A 613 -17.77 45.41 -0.38
CA PHE A 613 -18.15 45.47 -1.79
C PHE A 613 -17.36 46.52 -2.58
N GLY A 614 -16.90 47.59 -1.93
CA GLY A 614 -16.02 48.57 -2.56
C GLY A 614 -14.64 48.00 -2.89
N GLN A 615 -14.11 47.12 -2.04
CA GLN A 615 -12.86 46.38 -2.30
C GLN A 615 -13.08 45.30 -3.37
N ALA A 616 -14.16 44.52 -3.28
CA ALA A 616 -14.49 43.51 -4.29
C ALA A 616 -14.67 44.13 -5.68
N GLN A 617 -15.29 45.31 -5.75
CA GLN A 617 -15.40 46.11 -6.97
C GLN A 617 -14.05 46.47 -7.58
N GLN A 618 -13.07 46.86 -6.75
CA GLN A 618 -11.73 47.22 -7.23
C GLN A 618 -11.04 46.01 -7.86
N VAL A 619 -11.18 44.83 -7.25
CA VAL A 619 -10.64 43.57 -7.79
C VAL A 619 -11.36 43.19 -9.08
N PHE A 620 -12.70 43.26 -9.10
CA PHE A 620 -13.52 42.98 -10.28
C PHE A 620 -13.13 43.84 -11.49
N ASN A 621 -12.88 45.14 -11.27
CA ASN A 621 -12.47 46.07 -12.33
C ASN A 621 -11.01 45.92 -12.76
N SER A 622 -10.19 45.23 -11.97
CA SER A 622 -8.78 45.02 -12.28
C SER A 622 -8.58 43.95 -13.36
N ALA A 623 -7.43 43.97 -14.03
CA ALA A 623 -7.06 42.92 -14.99
C ALA A 623 -6.95 41.52 -14.35
N GLY A 624 -6.70 41.44 -13.04
CA GLY A 624 -6.66 40.19 -12.28
C GLY A 624 -8.04 39.69 -11.80
N GLY A 625 -9.10 40.49 -11.99
CA GLY A 625 -10.49 40.07 -11.81
C GLY A 625 -11.16 39.86 -13.16
N CYS A 626 -12.05 40.77 -13.54
CA CYS A 626 -12.77 40.69 -14.82
C CYS A 626 -12.38 41.79 -15.82
N GLY A 627 -11.65 42.83 -15.40
CA GLY A 627 -11.31 43.97 -16.25
C GLY A 627 -12.54 44.72 -16.79
N GLN A 628 -13.71 44.51 -16.17
CA GLN A 628 -14.99 45.08 -16.61
C GLN A 628 -15.30 46.37 -15.86
N THR A 629 -15.88 47.36 -16.53
CA THR A 629 -16.34 48.62 -15.92
C THR A 629 -17.82 48.51 -15.50
N GLY A 630 -18.11 47.62 -14.55
CA GLY A 630 -19.45 47.36 -14.01
C GLY A 630 -19.58 47.75 -12.53
N VAL A 631 -20.80 47.71 -11.99
CA VAL A 631 -21.02 47.78 -10.53
C VAL A 631 -21.15 46.36 -10.00
N PHE A 632 -20.26 45.97 -9.08
CA PHE A 632 -20.26 44.73 -8.34
C PHE A 632 -21.02 44.94 -7.03
N ALA A 633 -22.20 44.34 -6.93
CA ALA A 633 -23.15 44.54 -5.85
C ALA A 633 -23.46 43.22 -5.11
N PRO A 634 -24.20 43.24 -4.00
CA PRO A 634 -24.52 42.02 -3.24
C PRO A 634 -25.23 40.93 -4.06
N ASN A 635 -26.01 41.28 -5.08
CA ASN A 635 -26.65 40.29 -5.96
C ASN A 635 -25.63 39.52 -6.82
N ASP A 636 -24.40 40.00 -6.95
CA ASP A 636 -23.34 39.42 -7.77
C ASP A 636 -22.41 38.51 -6.97
N LEU A 637 -22.65 38.34 -5.65
CA LEU A 637 -21.81 37.53 -4.76
C LEU A 637 -22.58 36.34 -4.19
N TYR A 638 -22.01 35.14 -4.36
CA TYR A 638 -22.47 33.92 -3.70
C TYR A 638 -21.43 33.43 -2.70
N LEU A 639 -21.84 33.25 -1.44
CA LEU A 639 -20.99 32.69 -0.40
C LEU A 639 -21.47 31.29 -0.04
N THR A 640 -20.57 30.31 -0.02
CA THR A 640 -20.84 29.01 0.57
C THR A 640 -20.92 29.17 2.09
N VAL A 641 -22.12 29.00 2.63
CA VAL A 641 -22.43 29.20 4.04
C VAL A 641 -23.09 27.93 4.60
N PRO A 642 -22.65 27.43 5.77
CA PRO A 642 -23.37 26.38 6.49
C PRO A 642 -24.79 26.83 6.92
N ILE A 643 -25.82 26.08 6.54
CA ILE A 643 -27.23 26.30 6.93
C ILE A 643 -27.72 25.10 7.76
N ALA A 644 -28.17 25.34 8.98
CA ALA A 644 -28.65 24.31 9.90
C ALA A 644 -30.16 24.05 9.77
N GLY A 645 -30.66 23.04 10.47
CA GLY A 645 -32.09 22.75 10.56
C GLY A 645 -32.72 22.20 9.28
N VAL A 646 -31.92 21.77 8.30
CA VAL A 646 -32.44 21.25 7.03
C VAL A 646 -32.73 19.75 7.11
N THR A 647 -33.72 19.30 6.33
CA THR A 647 -33.96 17.89 6.08
C THR A 647 -33.33 17.48 4.76
N ARG A 648 -32.43 16.50 4.77
CA ARG A 648 -31.86 15.88 3.56
C ARG A 648 -32.57 14.56 3.26
N VAL A 649 -32.84 14.30 1.99
CA VAL A 649 -33.45 13.04 1.53
C VAL A 649 -32.59 12.46 0.43
N TYR A 650 -32.08 11.27 0.66
CA TYR A 650 -31.33 10.45 -0.30
C TYR A 650 -32.20 9.26 -0.68
N GLN A 651 -32.39 9.00 -1.96
CA GLN A 651 -33.18 7.85 -2.40
C GLN A 651 -32.75 7.40 -3.79
N GLY A 652 -32.86 6.10 -4.06
CA GLY A 652 -32.41 5.60 -5.34
C GLY A 652 -32.66 4.13 -5.58
N ILE A 653 -32.29 3.74 -6.80
CA ILE A 653 -32.29 2.36 -7.28
C ILE A 653 -30.88 2.10 -7.83
N GLN A 654 -30.30 0.97 -7.45
CA GLN A 654 -29.06 0.45 -8.00
C GLN A 654 -29.35 -0.89 -8.66
N LEU A 655 -29.06 -1.01 -9.94
CA LEU A 655 -29.09 -2.26 -10.68
C LEU A 655 -27.64 -2.60 -11.04
N GLY A 656 -27.26 -3.85 -10.84
CA GLY A 656 -25.91 -4.31 -11.14
C GLY A 656 -25.94 -5.78 -11.49
N GLY A 657 -24.95 -6.26 -12.22
CA GLY A 657 -24.82 -7.68 -12.46
C GLY A 657 -23.72 -7.99 -13.45
N GLN A 658 -23.47 -9.28 -13.59
CA GLN A 658 -22.53 -9.82 -14.54
C GLN A 658 -23.10 -11.07 -15.19
N VAL A 659 -22.78 -11.27 -16.46
CA VAL A 659 -23.15 -12.45 -17.22
C VAL A 659 -21.96 -12.93 -18.04
N GLY A 660 -21.61 -14.19 -17.86
CA GLY A 660 -20.65 -14.93 -18.66
C GLY A 660 -21.31 -15.37 -19.96
N ILE A 661 -20.81 -14.87 -21.09
CA ILE A 661 -21.22 -15.26 -22.44
C ILE A 661 -20.20 -16.28 -22.94
N GLY A 662 -20.48 -17.56 -22.68
CA GLY A 662 -19.51 -18.63 -22.91
C GLY A 662 -18.35 -18.59 -21.90
N PRO A 663 -17.21 -19.25 -22.20
CA PRO A 663 -16.11 -19.41 -21.23
C PRO A 663 -15.12 -18.24 -21.17
N SER A 664 -15.24 -17.28 -22.08
CA SER A 664 -14.18 -16.30 -22.36
C SER A 664 -14.63 -14.85 -22.32
N LEU A 665 -15.93 -14.60 -22.22
CA LEU A 665 -16.48 -13.26 -22.22
C LEU A 665 -17.33 -13.07 -20.96
N VAL A 666 -17.03 -12.04 -20.18
CA VAL A 666 -17.85 -11.57 -19.07
C VAL A 666 -18.32 -10.16 -19.41
N LEU A 667 -19.63 -9.98 -19.37
CA LEU A 667 -20.26 -8.68 -19.49
C LEU A 667 -20.73 -8.27 -18.09
N GLN A 668 -20.29 -7.11 -17.61
CA GLN A 668 -20.78 -6.51 -16.37
C GLN A 668 -21.57 -5.26 -16.73
N GLY A 669 -22.72 -5.08 -16.09
CA GLY A 669 -23.58 -3.94 -16.31
C GLY A 669 -24.02 -3.34 -14.99
N SER A 670 -24.08 -2.01 -14.93
CA SER A 670 -24.70 -1.31 -13.81
C SER A 670 -25.50 -0.10 -14.28
N TYR A 671 -26.54 0.21 -13.52
CA TYR A 671 -27.38 1.38 -13.73
C TYR A 671 -27.86 1.89 -12.38
N THR A 672 -27.61 3.15 -12.08
CA THR A 672 -28.07 3.79 -10.86
C THR A 672 -28.95 4.99 -11.18
N VAL A 673 -30.03 5.10 -10.41
CA VAL A 673 -30.82 6.32 -10.28
C VAL A 673 -30.67 6.79 -8.84
N GLN A 674 -30.05 7.95 -8.64
CA GLN A 674 -29.79 8.49 -7.31
C GLN A 674 -30.31 9.91 -7.19
N SER A 675 -31.16 10.15 -6.21
CA SER A 675 -31.73 11.45 -5.93
C SER A 675 -31.29 11.94 -4.57
N SER A 676 -30.82 13.17 -4.53
CA SER A 676 -30.36 13.87 -3.34
C SER A 676 -31.10 15.20 -3.28
N MET A 677 -31.87 15.44 -2.23
CA MET A 677 -32.75 16.61 -2.12
C MET A 677 -32.63 17.23 -0.73
N VAL A 678 -32.84 18.54 -0.67
CA VAL A 678 -32.96 19.29 0.59
C VAL A 678 -34.37 19.80 0.74
N ARG A 679 -34.93 19.72 1.95
CA ARG A 679 -36.19 20.35 2.34
C ARG A 679 -35.89 21.32 3.49
N SER A 680 -36.16 22.58 3.25
CA SER A 680 -35.96 23.65 4.23
C SER A 680 -36.99 24.77 4.05
N SER A 681 -37.35 25.40 5.16
CA SER A 681 -38.09 26.66 5.19
C SER A 681 -37.17 27.87 5.43
N ASP A 682 -35.85 27.68 5.45
CA ASP A 682 -34.88 28.76 5.70
C ASP A 682 -34.98 29.86 4.63
N PRO A 683 -35.09 31.15 5.02
CA PRO A 683 -35.19 32.25 4.07
C PRO A 683 -34.02 32.36 3.08
N ARG A 684 -32.81 31.93 3.46
CA ARG A 684 -31.63 31.95 2.58
C ARG A 684 -31.81 31.00 1.40
N LEU A 685 -32.41 29.83 1.65
CA LEU A 685 -32.70 28.80 0.64
C LEU A 685 -34.00 29.06 -0.13
N ASN A 686 -34.91 29.85 0.43
CA ASN A 686 -36.16 30.25 -0.22
C ASN A 686 -36.08 31.64 -0.90
N SER A 687 -34.87 32.18 -1.06
CA SER A 687 -34.64 33.40 -1.82
C SER A 687 -34.75 33.15 -3.33
N ALA A 688 -35.14 34.17 -4.11
CA ALA A 688 -35.25 34.05 -5.57
C ALA A 688 -33.92 33.73 -6.28
N TYR A 689 -32.79 33.92 -5.58
CA TYR A 689 -31.44 33.65 -6.08
C TYR A 689 -30.91 32.27 -5.66
N SER A 690 -31.66 31.51 -4.86
CA SER A 690 -31.20 30.20 -4.41
C SER A 690 -31.09 29.21 -5.56
N THR A 691 -29.93 28.57 -5.70
CA THR A 691 -29.69 27.43 -6.62
C THR A 691 -30.02 26.09 -5.96
N VAL A 692 -30.16 26.06 -4.63
CA VAL A 692 -30.64 24.90 -3.87
C VAL A 692 -32.12 25.09 -3.60
N ILE A 693 -32.93 24.49 -4.46
CA ILE A 693 -34.39 24.60 -4.40
C ILE A 693 -34.96 23.51 -3.47
N SER A 694 -35.70 23.93 -2.46
CA SER A 694 -36.35 23.03 -1.50
C SER A 694 -37.26 22.01 -2.20
N GLY A 695 -36.96 20.72 -2.04
CA GLY A 695 -37.68 19.60 -2.65
C GLY A 695 -37.15 19.14 -4.02
N ASN A 696 -36.21 19.86 -4.62
CA ASN A 696 -35.62 19.51 -5.92
C ASN A 696 -34.29 18.77 -5.75
N GLN A 697 -33.85 18.12 -6.83
CA GLN A 697 -32.52 17.50 -6.92
C GLN A 697 -31.43 18.55 -6.66
N LEU A 698 -30.48 18.21 -5.80
CA LEU A 698 -29.31 19.03 -5.55
C LEU A 698 -28.44 19.14 -6.81
N PRO A 699 -27.95 20.34 -7.15
CA PRO A 699 -26.91 20.52 -8.15
C PRO A 699 -25.66 19.67 -7.86
N GLY A 700 -24.96 19.25 -8.91
CA GLY A 700 -23.70 18.49 -8.80
C GLY A 700 -23.87 16.99 -8.49
N VAL A 701 -25.10 16.52 -8.24
CA VAL A 701 -25.40 15.10 -8.02
C VAL A 701 -26.13 14.54 -9.26
N PRO A 702 -25.45 13.78 -10.14
CA PRO A 702 -26.08 13.25 -11.35
C PRO A 702 -27.18 12.26 -10.98
N LEU A 703 -28.36 12.44 -11.60
CA LEU A 703 -29.54 11.61 -11.35
C LEU A 703 -29.35 10.19 -11.88
N HIS A 704 -28.72 10.02 -13.05
CA HIS A 704 -28.50 8.72 -13.68
C HIS A 704 -27.02 8.48 -13.93
N ARG A 705 -26.56 7.27 -13.62
CA ARG A 705 -25.27 6.75 -14.07
C ARG A 705 -25.44 5.34 -14.61
N ALA A 706 -24.70 4.99 -15.64
CA ALA A 706 -24.69 3.65 -16.20
C ALA A 706 -23.26 3.24 -16.54
N ALA A 707 -22.94 1.96 -16.40
CA ALA A 707 -21.67 1.42 -16.85
C ALA A 707 -21.87 0.06 -17.51
N VAL A 708 -21.10 -0.21 -18.56
CA VAL A 708 -21.02 -1.52 -19.20
C VAL A 708 -19.55 -1.86 -19.38
N LEU A 709 -19.10 -2.92 -18.71
CA LEU A 709 -17.76 -3.45 -18.81
C LEU A 709 -17.76 -4.79 -19.55
N LEU A 710 -16.85 -4.93 -20.49
CA LEU A 710 -16.56 -6.13 -21.24
C LEU A 710 -15.18 -6.65 -20.83
N ASP A 711 -15.10 -7.89 -20.35
CA ASP A 711 -13.86 -8.62 -20.09
C ASP A 711 -13.81 -9.83 -21.01
N TYR A 712 -12.90 -9.80 -21.98
CA TYR A 712 -12.70 -10.84 -22.97
C TYR A 712 -11.31 -11.48 -22.85
N LYS A 713 -11.28 -12.74 -22.42
CA LYS A 713 -10.07 -13.56 -22.38
C LYS A 713 -10.26 -14.81 -23.23
N PRO A 714 -9.79 -14.81 -24.50
CA PRO A 714 -9.89 -15.98 -25.35
C PRO A 714 -9.23 -17.21 -24.69
N PRO A 715 -9.75 -18.43 -24.93
CA PRO A 715 -9.20 -19.63 -24.31
C PRO A 715 -7.73 -19.80 -24.72
N ARG A 716 -6.86 -20.11 -23.76
CA ARG A 716 -5.40 -20.32 -23.97
C ARG A 716 -4.65 -19.10 -24.51
N SER A 717 -5.29 -17.94 -24.54
CA SER A 717 -4.63 -16.69 -24.88
C SER A 717 -3.86 -16.16 -23.67
N ALA A 718 -2.65 -15.65 -23.92
CA ALA A 718 -1.94 -14.80 -22.97
C ALA A 718 -2.56 -13.40 -22.90
N VAL A 719 -3.39 -13.03 -23.88
CA VAL A 719 -4.01 -11.71 -24.01
C VAL A 719 -5.42 -11.73 -23.43
N GLU A 720 -5.70 -10.74 -22.60
CA GLU A 720 -7.01 -10.36 -22.06
C GLU A 720 -7.32 -8.94 -22.57
N MET A 721 -8.55 -8.72 -22.99
CA MET A 721 -9.02 -7.45 -23.55
C MET A 721 -10.19 -6.95 -22.72
N LEU A 722 -10.14 -5.68 -22.37
CA LEU A 722 -11.08 -5.02 -21.48
C LEU A 722 -11.63 -3.78 -22.18
N ALA A 723 -12.91 -3.51 -22.03
CA ALA A 723 -13.53 -2.26 -22.45
C ALA A 723 -14.59 -1.84 -21.43
N ASP A 724 -14.67 -0.55 -21.13
CA ASP A 724 -15.63 0.01 -20.19
C ASP A 724 -16.25 1.27 -20.80
N ALA A 725 -17.57 1.38 -20.72
CA ALA A 725 -18.31 2.55 -21.19
C ALA A 725 -19.14 3.10 -20.04
N GLN A 726 -18.90 4.37 -19.66
CA GLN A 726 -19.56 5.01 -18.52
C GLN A 726 -20.36 6.22 -18.95
N TYR A 727 -21.65 6.20 -18.61
CA TYR A 727 -22.58 7.30 -18.84
C TYR A 727 -22.85 8.04 -17.53
N THR A 728 -22.80 9.38 -17.61
CA THR A 728 -23.17 10.29 -16.52
C THR A 728 -24.19 11.28 -17.05
N SER A 729 -25.33 11.43 -16.37
CA SER A 729 -26.35 12.40 -16.76
C SER A 729 -25.92 13.85 -16.51
N ALA A 730 -26.69 14.80 -17.04
CA ALA A 730 -26.57 16.21 -16.67
C ALA A 730 -26.81 16.43 -15.16
N GLY A 731 -26.45 17.62 -14.67
CA GLY A 731 -26.46 17.93 -13.23
C GLY A 731 -25.32 17.25 -12.46
N ASN A 732 -24.26 16.85 -13.16
CA ASN A 732 -23.03 16.31 -12.59
C ASN A 732 -22.14 17.41 -11.97
N ALA A 733 -21.16 17.00 -11.16
CA ALA A 733 -20.24 17.89 -10.45
C ALA A 733 -19.35 18.73 -11.38
N GLN A 734 -19.21 18.30 -12.64
CA GLN A 734 -18.43 18.98 -13.66
C GLN A 734 -19.20 20.08 -14.40
N ASN A 735 -20.51 20.25 -14.12
CA ASN A 735 -21.43 21.12 -14.86
C ASN A 735 -21.44 20.85 -16.37
N LEU A 736 -21.16 19.61 -16.78
CA LEU A 736 -21.22 19.19 -18.18
C LEU A 736 -22.63 18.75 -18.56
N PRO A 737 -23.01 18.80 -19.86
CA PRO A 737 -24.13 18.03 -20.38
C PRO A 737 -24.00 16.54 -20.05
N ALA A 738 -25.04 15.75 -20.31
CA ALA A 738 -24.90 14.30 -20.19
C ALA A 738 -23.82 13.78 -21.15
N TYR A 739 -22.93 12.91 -20.69
CA TYR A 739 -21.79 12.44 -21.47
C TYR A 739 -21.55 10.93 -21.30
N LEU A 740 -20.79 10.37 -22.25
CA LEU A 740 -20.32 8.99 -22.28
C LEU A 740 -18.81 8.98 -22.45
N THR A 741 -18.08 8.35 -21.54
CA THR A 741 -16.65 8.03 -21.70
C THR A 741 -16.47 6.55 -22.04
N VAL A 742 -15.41 6.25 -22.78
CA VAL A 742 -15.05 4.89 -23.16
C VAL A 742 -13.58 4.67 -22.85
N ASP A 743 -13.29 3.63 -22.09
CA ASP A 743 -11.96 3.19 -21.72
C ASP A 743 -11.71 1.79 -22.29
N ALA A 744 -10.48 1.46 -22.63
CA ALA A 744 -10.12 0.12 -23.07
C ALA A 744 -8.73 -0.27 -22.58
N GLY A 745 -8.55 -1.57 -22.34
CA GLY A 745 -7.31 -2.13 -21.84
C GLY A 745 -6.96 -3.44 -22.51
N ILE A 746 -5.66 -3.71 -22.64
CA ILE A 746 -5.13 -4.99 -23.10
C ILE A 746 -4.09 -5.44 -22.08
N THR A 747 -4.29 -6.62 -21.51
CA THR A 747 -3.34 -7.24 -20.59
C THR A 747 -2.74 -8.47 -21.24
N ILE A 748 -1.41 -8.54 -21.28
CA ILE A 748 -0.63 -9.62 -21.89
C ILE A 748 0.18 -10.31 -20.80
N GLN A 749 -0.10 -11.59 -20.61
CA GLN A 749 0.63 -12.45 -19.69
C GLN A 749 1.93 -12.95 -20.35
N LEU A 750 3.04 -12.35 -19.95
CA LEU A 750 4.39 -12.73 -20.40
C LEU A 750 4.96 -13.82 -19.47
N GLN A 751 6.05 -14.47 -19.88
CA GLN A 751 6.70 -15.50 -19.06
C GLN A 751 7.17 -14.95 -17.70
N HIS A 752 7.66 -13.71 -17.66
CA HIS A 752 8.28 -13.09 -16.49
C HIS A 752 7.46 -11.94 -15.88
N GLY A 753 6.19 -11.79 -16.26
CA GLY A 753 5.36 -10.71 -15.74
C GLY A 753 4.06 -10.51 -16.52
N THR A 754 3.45 -9.35 -16.30
CA THR A 754 2.21 -8.92 -16.93
C THR A 754 2.43 -7.54 -17.54
N LEU A 755 2.20 -7.40 -18.83
CA LEU A 755 2.22 -6.11 -19.54
C LEU A 755 0.78 -5.67 -19.77
N SER A 756 0.40 -4.49 -19.30
CA SER A 756 -0.91 -3.90 -19.53
C SER A 756 -0.78 -2.59 -20.31
N LEU A 757 -1.65 -2.41 -21.29
CA LEU A 757 -1.86 -1.17 -22.02
C LEU A 757 -3.26 -0.69 -21.66
N LEU A 758 -3.41 0.56 -21.26
CA LEU A 758 -4.68 1.18 -20.89
C LEU A 758 -4.83 2.48 -21.68
N GLY A 759 -6.02 2.70 -22.23
CA GLY A 759 -6.44 3.99 -22.75
C GLY A 759 -7.72 4.42 -22.04
N THR A 760 -7.73 5.62 -21.48
CA THR A 760 -8.89 6.23 -20.82
C THR A 760 -9.39 7.43 -21.62
N ASN A 761 -10.70 7.69 -21.55
CA ASN A 761 -11.41 8.68 -22.35
C ASN A 761 -11.02 8.63 -23.85
N LEU A 762 -11.12 7.45 -24.47
CA LEU A 762 -10.70 7.21 -25.86
C LEU A 762 -11.47 8.06 -26.88
N GLY A 763 -12.68 8.51 -26.52
CA GLY A 763 -13.47 9.44 -27.32
C GLY A 763 -13.02 10.90 -27.22
N ASP A 764 -12.15 11.22 -26.24
CA ASP A 764 -11.81 12.59 -25.84
C ASP A 764 -13.07 13.42 -25.52
N THR A 765 -14.08 12.77 -24.95
CA THR A 765 -15.37 13.38 -24.63
C THR A 765 -15.16 14.46 -23.58
N HIS A 766 -15.53 15.70 -23.88
CA HIS A 766 -15.31 16.88 -23.01
C HIS A 766 -13.88 16.99 -22.47
N GLY A 767 -12.88 16.51 -23.22
CA GLY A 767 -11.47 16.64 -22.86
C GLY A 767 -11.04 18.11 -22.93
N GLY A 768 -10.41 18.61 -21.87
CA GLY A 768 -9.97 20.00 -21.80
C GLY A 768 -8.92 20.26 -20.72
N ILE A 769 -8.35 21.45 -20.77
CA ILE A 769 -7.21 21.85 -19.93
C ILE A 769 -7.64 22.87 -18.85
N PHE A 770 -8.46 23.83 -19.23
CA PHE A 770 -9.03 24.84 -18.34
C PHE A 770 -10.50 24.55 -18.04
N ALA A 771 -10.90 24.83 -16.81
CA ALA A 771 -12.29 25.07 -16.47
C ALA A 771 -12.71 26.44 -17.03
N THR A 772 -13.72 26.47 -17.90
CA THR A 772 -14.09 27.66 -18.69
C THR A 772 -15.53 28.09 -18.44
N THR A 773 -15.89 29.28 -18.92
CA THR A 773 -17.31 29.68 -18.98
C THR A 773 -18.06 28.79 -19.98
N GLY A 774 -19.34 28.49 -19.71
CA GLY A 774 -20.18 27.75 -20.65
C GLY A 774 -20.77 26.45 -20.10
N GLY A 775 -20.57 26.17 -18.81
CA GLY A 775 -21.18 25.01 -18.15
C GLY A 775 -22.71 25.09 -18.15
N VAL A 776 -23.35 23.96 -17.92
CA VAL A 776 -24.81 23.84 -17.85
C VAL A 776 -25.35 24.71 -16.71
N PRO A 777 -26.10 25.80 -17.01
CA PRO A 777 -26.48 26.77 -16.01
C PRO A 777 -27.47 26.20 -14.98
N LEU A 778 -27.40 26.73 -13.75
CA LEU A 778 -28.32 26.36 -12.67
C LEU A 778 -29.54 27.27 -12.69
N THR A 779 -30.74 26.68 -12.65
CA THR A 779 -31.97 27.46 -12.49
C THR A 779 -32.15 27.84 -11.03
N THR A 780 -32.26 29.13 -10.74
CA THR A 780 -32.58 29.63 -9.39
C THR A 780 -34.06 29.46 -9.09
N LEU A 781 -34.45 29.55 -7.81
CA LEU A 781 -35.86 29.52 -7.40
C LEU A 781 -36.71 30.60 -8.10
N GLY A 782 -36.13 31.76 -8.39
CA GLY A 782 -36.77 32.85 -9.12
C GLY A 782 -36.89 32.63 -10.64
N GLY A 783 -36.37 31.52 -11.17
CA GLY A 783 -36.41 31.17 -12.60
C GLY A 783 -35.26 31.76 -13.42
N THR A 784 -34.30 32.44 -12.79
CA THR A 784 -33.10 32.97 -13.47
C THR A 784 -32.10 31.82 -13.70
N LEU A 785 -31.43 31.83 -14.86
CA LEU A 785 -30.33 30.91 -15.12
C LEU A 785 -29.02 31.53 -14.60
N LEU A 786 -28.44 30.92 -13.57
CA LEU A 786 -27.12 31.26 -13.06
C LEU A 786 -26.05 30.55 -13.91
N PRO A 787 -25.14 31.29 -14.57
CA PRO A 787 -24.02 30.70 -15.26
C PRO A 787 -23.16 29.86 -14.33
N THR A 788 -22.60 28.77 -14.87
CA THR A 788 -21.66 27.91 -14.16
C THR A 788 -20.40 27.71 -14.97
N ILE A 789 -19.33 27.38 -14.27
CA ILE A 789 -18.05 27.03 -14.86
C ILE A 789 -18.10 25.57 -15.31
N GLU A 790 -17.84 25.34 -16.60
CA GLU A 790 -17.61 24.02 -17.18
C GLU A 790 -16.27 23.48 -16.67
N ARG A 791 -16.27 22.30 -16.07
CA ARG A 791 -15.05 21.62 -15.64
C ARG A 791 -14.79 20.46 -16.60
N PRO A 792 -13.78 20.54 -17.47
CA PRO A 792 -13.54 19.50 -18.45
C PRO A 792 -13.17 18.17 -17.79
N LEU A 793 -13.33 17.08 -18.54
CA LEU A 793 -12.77 15.79 -18.17
C LEU A 793 -11.29 15.76 -18.54
N THR A 794 -10.52 14.89 -17.88
CA THR A 794 -9.15 14.60 -18.34
C THR A 794 -9.20 14.18 -19.82
N PRO A 795 -8.41 14.80 -20.71
CA PRO A 795 -8.33 14.38 -22.09
C PRO A 795 -7.82 12.94 -22.20
N ARG A 796 -7.91 12.38 -23.41
CA ARG A 796 -7.48 11.01 -23.69
C ARG A 796 -6.08 10.71 -23.15
N ASN A 797 -6.00 9.75 -22.23
CA ASN A 797 -4.74 9.30 -21.65
C ASN A 797 -4.45 7.84 -22.08
N ILE A 798 -3.18 7.54 -22.31
CA ILE A 798 -2.67 6.20 -22.59
C ILE A 798 -1.57 5.89 -21.58
N SER A 799 -1.67 4.75 -20.91
CA SER A 799 -0.69 4.26 -19.95
C SER A 799 -0.25 2.82 -20.27
N VAL A 800 1.00 2.52 -19.92
CA VAL A 800 1.64 1.20 -20.05
C VAL A 800 2.13 0.80 -18.68
N THR A 801 1.75 -0.39 -18.23
CA THR A 801 2.15 -0.93 -16.92
C THR A 801 2.83 -2.28 -17.10
N TYR A 802 3.96 -2.49 -16.44
CA TYR A 802 4.63 -3.78 -16.37
C TYR A 802 4.77 -4.23 -14.91
N SER A 803 4.26 -5.43 -14.60
CA SER A 803 4.34 -6.04 -13.27
C SER A 803 5.16 -7.32 -13.31
N VAL A 804 6.17 -7.42 -12.46
CA VAL A 804 7.10 -8.55 -12.38
C VAL A 804 7.13 -9.09 -10.95
N PRO A 805 6.82 -10.37 -10.74
CA PRO A 805 7.04 -11.00 -9.45
C PRO A 805 8.54 -11.26 -9.21
N ILE A 806 8.99 -11.11 -7.98
CA ILE A 806 10.39 -11.20 -7.58
C ILE A 806 10.56 -12.35 -6.57
N GLY A 807 11.61 -13.13 -6.78
CA GLY A 807 12.01 -14.24 -5.91
C GLY A 807 11.52 -15.63 -6.36
N PRO A 808 12.00 -16.70 -5.70
CA PRO A 808 11.86 -18.09 -6.15
C PRO A 808 10.42 -18.59 -6.30
N HIS A 809 9.47 -17.97 -5.60
CA HIS A 809 8.06 -18.37 -5.59
C HIS A 809 7.13 -17.46 -6.39
N GLY A 810 7.64 -16.35 -6.94
CA GLY A 810 6.91 -15.48 -7.86
C GLY A 810 6.46 -16.19 -9.15
N GLN A 811 7.18 -17.24 -9.55
CA GLN A 811 6.85 -18.07 -10.71
C GLN A 811 6.00 -19.31 -10.36
N ALA A 812 6.03 -19.79 -9.11
CA ALA A 812 5.32 -21.00 -8.67
C ALA A 812 3.79 -20.82 -8.58
N ALA A 813 3.30 -19.58 -8.50
CA ALA A 813 1.87 -19.29 -8.48
C ALA A 813 1.14 -19.72 -9.78
N ARG A 814 1.85 -19.82 -10.92
CA ARG A 814 1.28 -20.18 -12.23
C ARG A 814 1.29 -21.66 -12.58
N ALA A 815 2.06 -22.51 -11.88
CA ALA A 815 2.30 -23.88 -12.33
C ALA A 815 1.21 -24.91 -11.96
N SER A 816 0.15 -24.56 -11.23
CA SER A 816 -0.81 -25.56 -10.70
C SER A 816 -2.17 -25.64 -11.42
N THR A 817 -2.30 -25.14 -12.64
CA THR A 817 -3.56 -25.26 -13.42
C THR A 817 -3.60 -26.41 -14.43
N SER A 818 -2.63 -27.33 -14.42
CA SER A 818 -2.73 -28.56 -15.23
C SER A 818 -2.24 -29.80 -14.50
N SER A 819 -3.12 -30.80 -14.44
CA SER A 819 -2.93 -32.20 -14.01
C SER A 819 -3.11 -32.51 -12.51
N LEU A 820 -4.31 -32.99 -12.17
CA LEU A 820 -4.53 -33.95 -11.09
C LEU A 820 -4.61 -35.35 -11.71
N SER A 821 -3.52 -36.10 -11.69
CA SER A 821 -3.57 -37.57 -11.56
C SER A 821 -2.20 -38.10 -11.13
N ALA A 822 -2.23 -38.94 -10.09
CA ALA A 822 -1.19 -39.85 -9.59
C ALA A 822 -0.26 -39.36 -8.44
N SER A 823 -0.53 -39.97 -7.27
CA SER A 823 0.40 -40.55 -6.29
C SER A 823 1.51 -39.70 -5.63
N ALA A 824 1.27 -39.42 -4.34
CA ALA A 824 2.15 -39.60 -3.18
C ALA A 824 3.68 -39.66 -3.35
N GLY A 825 4.40 -38.83 -2.57
CA GLY A 825 5.77 -39.12 -2.11
C GLY A 825 6.60 -37.86 -1.81
N PRO A 826 7.42 -37.81 -0.72
CA PRO A 826 7.84 -36.56 -0.06
C PRO A 826 9.28 -36.10 -0.42
N GLY A 827 9.56 -34.79 -0.25
CA GLY A 827 10.89 -34.31 0.15
C GLY A 827 11.53 -33.17 -0.69
N GLY A 828 12.04 -32.15 0.02
CA GLY A 828 13.11 -31.20 -0.40
C GLY A 828 12.75 -30.17 -1.48
N ARG A 829 13.35 -28.98 -1.59
CA ARG A 829 14.38 -28.24 -0.86
C ARG A 829 14.22 -26.75 -1.22
N ARG A 830 14.76 -25.88 -0.35
CA ARG A 830 14.73 -24.41 -0.44
C ARG A 830 15.81 -23.91 -1.41
N GLU A 831 15.48 -22.98 -2.31
CA GLU A 831 16.49 -22.20 -3.04
C GLU A 831 16.36 -20.70 -2.76
N ARG A 832 17.50 -20.11 -2.39
CA ARG A 832 17.71 -18.73 -1.94
C ARG A 832 18.64 -18.02 -2.92
N GLY A 833 18.25 -16.83 -3.37
CA GLY A 833 19.13 -15.66 -3.59
C GLY A 833 20.21 -15.78 -4.68
N ALA A 834 20.07 -14.95 -5.70
CA ALA A 834 20.86 -14.84 -6.94
C ALA A 834 22.34 -14.41 -6.79
N PHE A 835 23.12 -15.18 -6.03
CA PHE A 835 24.59 -15.24 -6.15
C PHE A 835 25.10 -16.69 -6.20
N PHE A 836 24.28 -17.65 -5.77
CA PHE A 836 24.66 -19.04 -5.64
C PHE A 836 23.58 -19.92 -6.26
N GLN A 837 23.98 -20.83 -7.14
CA GLN A 837 23.06 -21.80 -7.73
C GLN A 837 22.88 -22.99 -6.77
N PRO A 838 21.77 -23.75 -6.81
CA PRO A 838 21.71 -25.06 -6.13
C PRO A 838 22.80 -26.00 -6.63
N LEU A 839 23.09 -27.09 -5.90
CA LEU A 839 23.92 -28.16 -6.44
C LEU A 839 23.34 -28.69 -7.75
N PRO A 840 24.17 -28.87 -8.79
CA PRO A 840 23.68 -29.34 -10.07
C PRO A 840 23.32 -30.84 -9.95
N PRO A 841 22.25 -31.32 -10.60
CA PRO A 841 21.86 -32.73 -10.55
C PRO A 841 22.87 -33.65 -11.30
N ALA A 842 23.77 -33.07 -12.10
CA ALA A 842 24.86 -33.75 -12.79
C ALA A 842 26.11 -32.82 -12.85
N PRO A 843 27.33 -33.37 -13.05
CA PRO A 843 28.55 -32.57 -13.18
C PRO A 843 28.41 -31.41 -14.18
N PRO A 844 28.81 -30.18 -13.83
CA PRO A 844 28.75 -29.05 -14.76
C PRO A 844 29.61 -29.29 -16.01
N SER A 845 29.09 -28.91 -17.18
CA SER A 845 29.82 -29.04 -18.45
C SER A 845 30.97 -28.04 -18.62
N SER A 846 30.97 -26.94 -17.85
CA SER A 846 32.00 -25.90 -17.92
C SER A 846 32.23 -25.24 -16.55
N PRO A 847 32.77 -25.96 -15.55
CA PRO A 847 32.84 -25.50 -14.17
C PRO A 847 33.86 -24.37 -13.93
N PHE A 848 34.73 -24.08 -14.91
CA PHE A 848 35.77 -23.04 -14.83
C PHE A 848 35.51 -21.87 -15.78
N ALA A 849 34.34 -21.80 -16.43
CA ALA A 849 34.04 -20.70 -17.34
C ALA A 849 33.74 -19.41 -16.57
N VAL A 850 34.28 -18.29 -17.06
CA VAL A 850 33.88 -16.94 -16.64
C VAL A 850 32.50 -16.64 -17.22
N ASP A 851 31.52 -16.37 -16.36
CA ASP A 851 30.17 -16.00 -16.74
C ASP A 851 30.05 -14.48 -16.94
N ALA A 852 30.59 -14.00 -18.07
CA ALA A 852 30.56 -12.60 -18.46
C ALA A 852 29.13 -12.09 -18.78
N SER A 853 28.12 -12.97 -18.81
CA SER A 853 26.72 -12.59 -18.99
C SER A 853 26.08 -12.05 -17.72
N ARG A 854 26.73 -12.22 -16.55
CA ARG A 854 26.22 -11.72 -15.28
C ARG A 854 26.44 -10.21 -15.16
N PRO A 855 25.42 -9.45 -14.73
CA PRO A 855 25.59 -8.04 -14.35
C PRO A 855 26.66 -7.83 -13.27
N SER A 856 26.94 -8.86 -12.46
CA SER A 856 27.99 -8.83 -11.45
C SER A 856 29.41 -8.96 -12.02
N CYS A 857 29.61 -9.38 -13.27
CA CYS A 857 30.91 -9.65 -13.89
C CYS A 857 31.22 -8.69 -15.07
N PRO A 858 31.49 -7.39 -14.80
CA PRO A 858 31.99 -6.48 -15.83
C PRO A 858 33.41 -6.87 -16.29
N ALA A 859 33.85 -6.32 -17.42
CA ALA A 859 35.06 -6.75 -18.13
C ALA A 859 36.36 -6.66 -17.30
N ASP A 860 36.47 -5.65 -16.43
CA ASP A 860 37.57 -5.49 -15.47
C ASP A 860 37.63 -6.65 -14.46
N VAL A 861 36.50 -7.02 -13.88
CA VAL A 861 36.40 -8.13 -12.90
C VAL A 861 36.56 -9.48 -13.59
N ALA A 862 36.11 -9.61 -14.85
CA ALA A 862 36.32 -10.80 -15.67
C ALA A 862 37.81 -11.07 -15.93
N ASN A 863 38.61 -10.01 -16.16
CA ASN A 863 40.06 -10.10 -16.34
C ASN A 863 40.78 -10.54 -15.06
N GLU A 864 40.26 -10.19 -13.89
CA GLU A 864 40.78 -10.65 -12.58
C GLU A 864 40.40 -12.11 -12.29
N ALA A 865 39.19 -12.54 -12.67
CA ALA A 865 38.71 -13.90 -12.39
C ALA A 865 39.32 -14.97 -13.31
N ARG A 866 39.61 -14.63 -14.58
CA ARG A 866 40.13 -15.55 -15.59
C ARG A 866 41.41 -16.30 -15.15
N PRO A 867 42.50 -15.65 -14.70
CA PRO A 867 43.73 -16.37 -14.32
C PRO A 867 43.53 -17.31 -13.12
N ILE A 868 42.56 -17.02 -12.24
CA ILE A 868 42.24 -17.85 -11.08
C ILE A 868 41.52 -19.13 -11.52
N LEU A 869 40.54 -19.01 -12.41
CA LEU A 869 39.78 -20.15 -12.94
C LEU A 869 40.65 -21.04 -13.86
N ASP A 870 41.53 -20.43 -14.66
CA ASP A 870 42.46 -21.17 -15.52
C ASP A 870 43.48 -21.96 -14.67
N ALA A 871 44.02 -21.36 -13.60
CA ALA A 871 44.91 -22.05 -12.67
C ALA A 871 44.21 -23.19 -11.92
N LEU A 872 42.95 -22.99 -11.50
CA LEU A 872 42.14 -24.02 -10.88
C LEU A 872 41.85 -25.19 -11.85
N GLN A 873 41.57 -24.87 -13.13
CA GLN A 873 41.42 -25.89 -14.17
C GLN A 873 42.72 -26.68 -14.36
N GLY A 874 43.88 -26.03 -14.34
CA GLY A 874 45.19 -26.68 -14.39
C GLY A 874 45.43 -27.62 -13.20
N TYR A 875 45.09 -27.17 -11.98
CA TYR A 875 45.19 -27.98 -10.75
C TYR A 875 44.28 -29.21 -10.80
N VAL A 876 43.05 -29.05 -11.27
CA VAL A 876 42.11 -30.15 -11.44
C VAL A 876 42.59 -31.13 -12.52
N SER A 877 43.12 -30.62 -13.63
CA SER A 877 43.64 -31.45 -14.72
C SER A 877 44.86 -32.29 -14.31
N SER A 878 45.70 -31.83 -13.37
CA SER A 878 46.80 -32.65 -12.84
C SER A 878 46.27 -33.83 -12.03
N ILE A 879 45.26 -33.62 -11.18
CA ILE A 879 44.62 -34.67 -10.38
C ILE A 879 43.95 -35.71 -11.29
N GLU A 880 43.22 -35.27 -12.32
CA GLU A 880 42.57 -36.20 -13.26
C GLU A 880 43.57 -37.06 -14.03
N ARG A 881 44.72 -36.50 -14.45
CA ARG A 881 45.80 -37.26 -15.10
C ARG A 881 46.43 -38.29 -14.18
N ALA A 882 46.45 -38.05 -12.87
CA ALA A 882 47.05 -38.93 -11.88
C ALA A 882 46.11 -40.04 -11.40
N LYS A 883 44.87 -40.11 -11.91
CA LYS A 883 43.92 -41.18 -11.57
C LYS A 883 44.40 -42.52 -12.11
N THR A 884 44.41 -43.54 -11.25
CA THR A 884 44.77 -44.91 -11.63
C THR A 884 43.56 -45.85 -11.48
N ALA A 885 43.73 -47.13 -11.84
CA ALA A 885 42.71 -48.15 -11.57
C ALA A 885 42.38 -48.31 -10.07
N ALA A 886 43.25 -47.85 -9.17
CA ALA A 886 43.02 -47.82 -7.72
C ALA A 886 42.26 -46.58 -7.22
N GLY A 887 41.91 -45.63 -8.11
CA GLY A 887 41.21 -44.39 -7.77
C GLY A 887 42.08 -43.13 -7.87
N TYR A 888 41.61 -42.04 -7.26
CA TYR A 888 42.35 -40.77 -7.17
C TYR A 888 43.53 -40.87 -6.19
N PRO A 889 44.62 -40.11 -6.39
CA PRO A 889 45.77 -40.16 -5.51
C PRO A 889 45.44 -39.64 -4.10
N ALA A 890 46.16 -40.12 -3.09
CA ALA A 890 45.97 -39.69 -1.70
C ALA A 890 46.47 -38.25 -1.42
N GLN A 891 47.28 -37.70 -2.32
CA GLN A 891 47.82 -36.34 -2.29
C GLN A 891 47.82 -35.77 -3.71
N PRO A 892 47.76 -34.44 -3.89
CA PRO A 892 47.79 -33.84 -5.22
C PRO A 892 49.17 -34.08 -5.88
N PRO A 893 49.24 -34.21 -7.22
CA PRO A 893 50.50 -34.35 -7.94
C PRO A 893 51.45 -33.19 -7.66
N ALA A 894 52.76 -33.48 -7.60
CA ALA A 894 53.78 -32.46 -7.31
C ALA A 894 53.88 -31.37 -8.39
N ASP A 895 53.35 -31.61 -9.59
CA ASP A 895 53.28 -30.67 -10.71
C ASP A 895 51.99 -29.83 -10.74
N ALA A 896 51.14 -29.89 -9.70
CA ALA A 896 49.91 -29.10 -9.63
C ALA A 896 50.22 -27.58 -9.49
N PRO A 897 49.70 -26.71 -10.38
CA PRO A 897 50.00 -25.27 -10.36
C PRO A 897 49.41 -24.55 -9.14
N SER A 898 50.11 -23.54 -8.62
CA SER A 898 49.53 -22.67 -7.57
C SER A 898 48.40 -21.80 -8.12
N ILE A 899 47.40 -21.51 -7.28
CA ILE A 899 46.24 -20.69 -7.67
C ILE A 899 46.43 -19.26 -7.13
N PRO A 900 46.40 -18.22 -7.98
CA PRO A 900 46.60 -16.84 -7.52
C PRO A 900 45.62 -16.40 -6.42
N GLY A 901 46.17 -16.02 -5.26
CA GLY A 901 45.40 -15.51 -4.12
C GLY A 901 44.51 -16.54 -3.39
N LEU A 902 44.71 -17.83 -3.68
CA LEU A 902 44.05 -18.95 -3.01
C LEU A 902 45.06 -20.04 -2.62
N GLU A 903 45.02 -20.48 -1.37
CA GLU A 903 45.66 -21.71 -0.92
C GLU A 903 44.73 -22.90 -1.16
N THR A 904 45.27 -24.05 -1.59
CA THR A 904 44.49 -25.25 -1.90
C THR A 904 44.75 -26.34 -0.89
N VAL A 905 43.68 -26.96 -0.40
CA VAL A 905 43.75 -28.16 0.45
C VAL A 905 43.02 -29.30 -0.26
N TYR A 906 43.76 -30.34 -0.60
CA TYR A 906 43.24 -31.52 -1.30
C TYR A 906 42.63 -32.51 -0.31
N HIS A 907 41.41 -32.97 -0.61
CA HIS A 907 40.69 -33.97 0.17
C HIS A 907 40.19 -35.08 -0.75
N GLN A 908 40.59 -36.32 -0.49
CA GLN A 908 39.99 -37.47 -1.15
C GLN A 908 38.63 -37.78 -0.53
N THR A 909 37.58 -37.87 -1.35
CA THR A 909 36.19 -38.09 -0.91
C THR A 909 35.63 -39.33 -1.59
N GLY A 910 35.81 -40.51 -0.97
CA GLY A 910 35.36 -41.78 -1.55
C GLY A 910 36.04 -42.09 -2.89
N ASP A 911 35.23 -42.23 -3.94
CA ASP A 911 35.65 -42.43 -5.34
C ASP A 911 35.90 -41.10 -6.10
N SER A 912 35.89 -39.96 -5.40
CA SER A 912 36.14 -38.63 -5.95
C SER A 912 37.10 -37.82 -5.06
N TYR A 913 37.22 -36.52 -5.31
CA TYR A 913 37.98 -35.59 -4.49
C TYR A 913 37.30 -34.23 -4.39
N ALA A 914 37.79 -33.43 -3.46
CA ALA A 914 37.50 -32.02 -3.34
C ALA A 914 38.79 -31.21 -3.14
N VAL A 915 38.79 -30.00 -3.66
CA VAL A 915 39.85 -29.00 -3.42
C VAL A 915 39.22 -27.86 -2.65
N ALA A 916 39.54 -27.75 -1.36
CA ALA A 916 39.10 -26.62 -0.56
C ALA A 916 39.96 -25.40 -0.92
N LEU A 917 39.30 -24.27 -1.19
CA LEU A 917 39.93 -23.02 -1.59
C LEU A 917 39.92 -22.07 -0.41
N VAL A 918 41.09 -21.86 0.18
CA VAL A 918 41.27 -20.95 1.31
C VAL A 918 41.79 -19.64 0.76
N ALA A 919 41.00 -18.58 0.95
CA ALA A 919 41.37 -17.26 0.47
C ALA A 919 42.59 -16.71 1.20
N THR A 920 43.65 -16.41 0.45
CA THR A 920 44.81 -15.65 0.96
C THR A 920 44.75 -14.19 0.52
N GLN A 921 43.98 -13.87 -0.54
CA GLN A 921 43.70 -12.50 -0.98
C GLN A 921 42.20 -12.29 -1.21
N ILE A 922 41.67 -11.17 -0.72
CA ILE A 922 40.23 -10.92 -0.76
C ILE A 922 39.69 -10.58 -2.15
N GLN A 923 40.53 -9.97 -3.00
CA GLN A 923 40.15 -9.61 -4.37
C GLN A 923 39.89 -10.87 -5.20
N SER A 924 40.70 -11.92 -5.03
CA SER A 924 40.51 -13.22 -5.69
C SER A 924 39.15 -13.85 -5.37
N VAL A 925 38.68 -13.75 -4.12
CA VAL A 925 37.35 -14.25 -3.73
C VAL A 925 36.24 -13.41 -4.32
N ARG A 926 36.39 -12.08 -4.34
CA ARG A 926 35.40 -11.17 -4.94
C ARG A 926 35.27 -11.40 -6.44
N ALA A 927 36.39 -11.55 -7.15
CA ALA A 927 36.41 -11.84 -8.57
C ALA A 927 35.71 -13.19 -8.87
N LEU A 928 36.05 -14.25 -8.13
CA LEU A 928 35.39 -15.56 -8.26
C LEU A 928 33.89 -15.51 -7.92
N ALA A 929 33.50 -14.87 -6.81
CA ALA A 929 32.09 -14.79 -6.42
C ALA A 929 31.22 -14.01 -7.42
N ARG A 930 31.83 -13.07 -8.16
CA ARG A 930 31.13 -12.23 -9.14
C ARG A 930 31.07 -12.85 -10.54
N CYS A 931 32.08 -13.63 -10.90
CA CYS A 931 32.29 -14.10 -12.27
C CYS A 931 32.25 -15.63 -12.44
N ALA A 932 32.37 -16.42 -11.37
CA ALA A 932 32.29 -17.88 -11.43
C ALA A 932 30.89 -18.39 -11.05
N THR A 933 30.52 -19.55 -11.59
CA THR A 933 29.32 -20.25 -11.14
C THR A 933 29.63 -21.01 -9.87
N VAL A 934 29.13 -20.51 -8.73
CA VAL A 934 29.27 -21.15 -7.43
C VAL A 934 27.93 -21.77 -7.02
N HIS A 935 27.95 -23.06 -6.73
CA HIS A 935 26.81 -23.80 -6.23
C HIS A 935 26.76 -23.74 -4.70
N VAL A 936 25.58 -23.86 -4.10
CA VAL A 936 25.42 -23.89 -2.65
C VAL A 936 24.54 -25.04 -2.23
N ALA A 937 25.03 -25.74 -1.21
CA ALA A 937 24.37 -26.84 -0.53
C ALA A 937 24.17 -26.48 0.94
N ASP A 938 23.15 -26.99 1.61
CA ASP A 938 23.22 -27.11 3.08
C ASP A 938 24.10 -28.29 3.51
N GLU A 939 24.40 -28.42 4.80
CA GLU A 939 25.27 -29.50 5.29
C GLU A 939 24.70 -30.91 5.03
N SER A 940 23.37 -31.07 5.12
CA SER A 940 22.72 -32.34 4.82
C SER A 940 22.77 -32.67 3.33
N GLU A 941 22.69 -31.66 2.48
CA GLU A 941 22.78 -31.73 1.03
C GLU A 941 24.19 -32.09 0.56
N ALA A 942 25.20 -31.41 1.10
CA ALA A 942 26.59 -31.74 0.82
C ALA A 942 26.93 -33.19 1.21
N GLN A 943 26.45 -33.65 2.38
CA GLN A 943 26.65 -35.04 2.82
C GLN A 943 25.96 -36.05 1.90
N GLN A 944 24.71 -35.78 1.50
CA GLN A 944 23.97 -36.66 0.58
C GLN A 944 24.62 -36.78 -0.79
N HIS A 945 25.26 -35.70 -1.28
CA HIS A 945 25.99 -35.70 -2.54
C HIS A 945 27.46 -36.16 -2.39
N GLY A 946 27.86 -36.59 -1.19
CA GLY A 946 29.23 -37.06 -0.90
C GLY A 946 30.30 -35.97 -1.08
N LEU A 947 29.92 -34.70 -0.91
CA LEU A 947 30.82 -33.56 -1.02
C LEU A 947 31.59 -33.32 0.29
N TYR A 948 32.80 -32.81 0.16
CA TYR A 948 33.57 -32.32 1.30
C TYR A 948 32.88 -31.10 1.92
N ILE A 949 32.90 -30.98 3.25
CA ILE A 949 32.30 -29.85 3.96
C ILE A 949 33.41 -29.01 4.57
N PRO A 950 33.73 -27.84 4.01
CA PRO A 950 34.76 -26.98 4.55
C PRO A 950 34.41 -26.46 5.97
N PRO A 951 35.41 -26.17 6.82
CA PRO A 951 35.18 -25.56 8.13
C PRO A 951 34.59 -24.14 8.03
N ARG A 952 33.94 -23.66 9.10
CA ARG A 952 33.27 -22.34 9.14
C ARG A 952 34.30 -21.21 9.02
N THR A 953 33.96 -20.15 8.28
CA THR A 953 34.77 -18.91 8.28
C THR A 953 34.29 -17.93 9.37
N PRO A 954 35.19 -17.19 10.01
CA PRO A 954 34.93 -16.37 11.20
C PRO A 954 34.05 -15.12 10.98
N PHE A 955 33.87 -14.67 9.74
CA PHE A 955 32.99 -13.54 9.40
C PHE A 955 31.66 -13.95 8.75
N GLY A 956 31.31 -15.23 8.80
CA GLY A 956 30.10 -15.73 8.14
C GLY A 956 30.19 -15.76 6.60
N GLY A 957 31.39 -15.73 6.04
CA GLY A 957 31.64 -15.95 4.60
C GLY A 957 31.51 -17.43 4.22
N PHE A 958 31.20 -17.67 2.95
CA PHE A 958 31.14 -19.02 2.37
C PHE A 958 32.56 -19.55 2.12
N ALA A 959 32.92 -20.70 2.71
CA ALA A 959 34.14 -21.41 2.33
C ALA A 959 33.89 -22.13 1.00
N LEU A 960 34.72 -21.82 -0.01
CA LEU A 960 34.60 -22.37 -1.36
C LEU A 960 35.38 -23.68 -1.47
N ALA A 961 34.80 -24.65 -2.14
CA ALA A 961 35.48 -25.87 -2.54
C ALA A 961 35.13 -26.21 -3.99
N PHE A 962 36.00 -26.93 -4.67
CA PHE A 962 35.72 -27.53 -5.96
C PHE A 962 35.58 -29.04 -5.82
N SER A 963 34.64 -29.64 -6.54
CA SER A 963 34.58 -31.10 -6.74
C SER A 963 34.13 -31.39 -8.18
N PRO A 964 34.64 -32.45 -8.83
CA PRO A 964 34.17 -32.86 -10.15
C PRO A 964 32.64 -33.07 -10.23
N ARG A 965 32.00 -33.43 -9.12
CA ARG A 965 30.55 -33.68 -9.07
C ARG A 965 29.69 -32.42 -9.04
N ALA A 966 30.21 -31.35 -8.46
CA ALA A 966 29.43 -30.16 -8.12
C ALA A 966 29.98 -28.86 -8.71
N GLY A 967 31.14 -28.88 -9.38
CA GLY A 967 31.85 -27.67 -9.76
C GLY A 967 32.37 -26.93 -8.53
N LEU A 968 32.43 -25.60 -8.61
CA LEU A 968 32.68 -24.74 -7.45
C LEU A 968 31.42 -24.73 -6.57
N TYR A 969 31.56 -25.01 -5.28
CA TYR A 969 30.46 -25.02 -4.34
C TYR A 969 30.83 -24.45 -2.97
N ALA A 970 29.81 -24.08 -2.20
CA ALA A 970 29.92 -23.71 -0.81
C ALA A 970 28.83 -24.37 0.03
N VAL A 971 29.13 -24.66 1.29
CA VAL A 971 28.18 -25.29 2.21
C VAL A 971 27.64 -24.26 3.20
N ARG A 972 26.32 -24.06 3.19
CA ARG A 972 25.58 -23.19 4.11
C ARG A 972 25.29 -23.91 5.42
N ARG A 973 25.73 -23.31 6.53
CA ARG A 973 25.31 -23.70 7.88
C ARG A 973 24.53 -22.55 8.53
N PRO A 974 23.30 -22.76 9.03
CA PRO A 974 22.64 -21.76 9.84
C PRO A 974 23.45 -21.46 11.12
N PRO A 975 23.45 -20.22 11.62
CA PRO A 975 23.99 -19.93 12.94
C PRO A 975 23.19 -20.71 13.99
N ALA A 976 23.88 -21.38 14.92
CA ALA A 976 23.23 -22.03 16.04
C ALA A 976 22.71 -20.95 17.00
N ALA A 977 21.43 -21.03 17.38
CA ALA A 977 20.85 -20.10 18.35
C ALA A 977 21.63 -20.17 19.68
N GLY A 978 22.06 -19.01 20.19
CA GLY A 978 22.66 -18.88 21.54
C GLY A 978 24.19 -18.91 21.63
N GLN A 979 24.94 -18.98 20.52
CA GLN A 979 26.40 -18.88 20.53
C GLN A 979 26.84 -17.58 19.82
N GLU A 980 27.05 -16.49 20.57
CA GLU A 980 27.83 -15.34 20.05
C GLU A 980 29.26 -15.82 19.79
N GLN A 981 29.66 -15.92 18.52
CA GLN A 981 31.00 -16.41 18.13
C GLN A 981 32.13 -15.45 18.54
N PHE A 982 31.79 -14.19 18.79
CA PHE A 982 32.62 -13.12 19.36
C PHE A 982 31.70 -11.99 19.84
N ARG A 983 32.12 -11.22 20.84
CA ARG A 983 31.32 -10.15 21.43
C ARG A 983 31.69 -8.81 20.81
N LEU A 984 30.69 -8.10 20.30
CA LEU A 984 30.81 -6.75 19.76
C LEU A 984 30.26 -5.73 20.76
N TYR A 985 30.95 -4.60 20.91
CA TYR A 985 30.60 -3.58 21.89
C TYR A 985 29.78 -2.44 21.26
N ARG A 986 29.02 -1.70 22.07
CA ARG A 986 28.46 -0.41 21.62
C ARG A 986 29.59 0.61 21.49
N LEU A 987 29.43 1.59 20.59
CA LEU A 987 30.38 2.70 20.47
C LEU A 987 30.61 3.39 21.83
N PRO A 988 31.86 3.59 22.25
CA PRO A 988 32.17 4.21 23.53
C PRO A 988 31.77 5.69 23.52
N THR A 989 31.28 6.22 24.64
CA THR A 989 30.93 7.65 24.79
C THR A 989 32.12 8.52 25.15
N THR A 990 33.25 7.91 25.55
CA THR A 990 34.53 8.56 25.84
C THR A 990 35.66 7.79 25.17
N PRO A 991 36.75 8.43 24.72
CA PRO A 991 37.89 7.74 24.10
C PRO A 991 38.41 6.59 24.97
N PRO A 992 38.57 5.36 24.43
CA PRO A 992 39.09 4.24 25.18
C PRO A 992 40.54 4.48 25.62
N ALA A 993 40.86 4.24 26.90
CA ALA A 993 42.23 4.43 27.42
C ALA A 993 43.24 3.43 26.83
N TYR A 994 42.78 2.22 26.44
CA TYR A 994 43.62 1.16 25.87
C TYR A 994 42.92 0.50 24.67
N PRO A 995 42.80 1.18 23.52
CA PRO A 995 41.98 0.71 22.39
C PRO A 995 42.52 -0.55 21.71
N PHE A 996 43.78 -0.91 21.97
CA PHE A 996 44.45 -2.09 21.41
C PHE A 996 44.76 -3.16 22.47
N ALA A 997 44.23 -3.04 23.68
CA ALA A 997 44.46 -4.03 24.73
C ALA A 997 43.89 -5.40 24.35
N VAL A 998 44.68 -6.44 24.64
CA VAL A 998 44.25 -7.84 24.53
C VAL A 998 43.35 -8.18 25.72
N GLU A 999 42.08 -8.49 25.45
CA GLU A 999 41.12 -8.87 26.47
C GLU A 999 41.40 -10.27 27.06
N THR A 1000 41.08 -10.45 28.34
CA THR A 1000 41.29 -11.71 29.09
C THR A 1000 40.05 -12.61 29.16
N ARG A 1001 39.05 -12.37 28.30
CA ARG A 1001 37.80 -13.13 28.27
C ARG A 1001 38.00 -14.58 27.80
N SER A 1002 37.07 -15.46 28.19
CA SER A 1002 37.11 -16.90 27.87
C SER A 1002 37.10 -17.22 26.37
N THR A 1003 36.59 -16.31 25.54
CA THR A 1003 36.61 -16.46 24.07
C THR A 1003 37.96 -16.08 23.45
N CYS A 1004 38.82 -15.32 24.16
CA CYS A 1004 40.21 -15.09 23.76
C CYS A 1004 41.09 -16.20 24.36
N THR A 1005 41.15 -17.35 23.67
CA THR A 1005 41.95 -18.49 24.10
C THR A 1005 43.45 -18.21 24.04
N SER A 1006 44.28 -19.08 24.61
CA SER A 1006 45.75 -19.00 24.54
C SER A 1006 46.26 -18.92 23.10
N GLU A 1007 45.66 -19.69 22.20
CA GLU A 1007 46.04 -19.78 20.79
C GLU A 1007 45.67 -18.50 20.05
N LEU A 1008 44.47 -17.98 20.27
CA LEU A 1008 44.04 -16.71 19.67
C LEU A 1008 44.86 -15.53 20.22
N ARG A 1009 45.27 -15.58 21.49
CA ARG A 1009 46.11 -14.55 22.10
C ARG A 1009 47.49 -14.47 21.47
N GLN A 1010 48.09 -15.61 21.12
CA GLN A 1010 49.39 -15.66 20.43
C GLN A 1010 49.35 -15.00 19.05
N VAL A 1011 48.19 -15.02 18.39
CA VAL A 1011 47.98 -14.37 17.09
C VAL A 1011 47.59 -12.90 17.24
N ALA A 1012 46.68 -12.58 18.17
CA ALA A 1012 46.12 -11.24 18.31
C ALA A 1012 47.09 -10.23 18.94
N ALA A 1013 47.88 -10.64 19.93
CA ALA A 1013 48.78 -9.75 20.67
C ALA A 1013 49.80 -9.02 19.76
N PRO A 1014 50.58 -9.70 18.90
CA PRO A 1014 51.54 -9.00 18.04
C PRO A 1014 50.86 -8.09 17.01
N LEU A 1015 49.68 -8.48 16.49
CA LEU A 1015 48.93 -7.68 15.53
C LEU A 1015 48.37 -6.40 16.14
N LEU A 1016 47.84 -6.48 17.36
CA LEU A 1016 47.33 -5.31 18.08
C LEU A 1016 48.46 -4.38 18.52
N ASP A 1017 49.60 -4.93 18.93
CA ASP A 1017 50.77 -4.14 19.29
C ASP A 1017 51.35 -3.40 18.07
N ALA A 1018 51.46 -4.06 16.92
CA ALA A 1018 51.90 -3.43 15.68
C ALA A 1018 50.96 -2.29 15.25
N LEU A 1019 49.64 -2.50 15.33
CA LEU A 1019 48.65 -1.46 15.01
C LEU A 1019 48.68 -0.31 16.03
N ALA A 1020 48.91 -0.60 17.31
CA ALA A 1020 49.06 0.41 18.36
C ALA A 1020 50.29 1.29 18.11
N GLN A 1021 51.44 0.70 17.78
CA GLN A 1021 52.66 1.43 17.45
C GLN A 1021 52.49 2.32 16.20
N TYR A 1022 51.75 1.83 15.20
CA TYR A 1022 51.44 2.64 14.02
C TYR A 1022 50.51 3.79 14.36
N ALA A 1023 49.42 3.54 15.09
CA ALA A 1023 48.45 4.56 15.48
C ALA A 1023 49.04 5.63 16.42
N ALA A 1024 49.98 5.26 17.29
CA ALA A 1024 50.67 6.18 18.19
C ALA A 1024 51.61 7.16 17.47
N ASN A 1025 52.16 6.75 16.32
CA ASN A 1025 53.07 7.55 15.50
C ASN A 1025 52.39 8.13 14.25
N PHE A 1026 51.06 8.07 14.17
CA PHE A 1026 50.31 8.50 13.00
C PHE A 1026 50.06 10.01 13.03
N ASP A 1027 50.59 10.72 12.03
CA ASP A 1027 50.23 12.12 11.73
C ASP A 1027 49.44 12.14 10.41
N PRO A 1028 48.19 12.68 10.38
CA PRO A 1028 47.42 12.78 9.14
C PRO A 1028 48.07 13.67 8.07
N ALA A 1029 49.00 14.58 8.44
CA ALA A 1029 49.75 15.40 7.50
C ALA A 1029 50.98 14.68 6.91
N ASP A 1030 51.54 13.69 7.62
CA ASP A 1030 52.71 12.92 7.21
C ASP A 1030 52.59 11.45 7.67
N PRO A 1031 51.75 10.63 7.01
CA PRO A 1031 51.46 9.28 7.48
C PRO A 1031 52.68 8.35 7.30
N PRO A 1032 52.96 7.42 8.24
CA PRO A 1032 54.11 6.53 8.12
C PRO A 1032 54.08 5.71 6.83
N ALA A 1033 55.18 5.75 6.06
CA ALA A 1033 55.29 5.14 4.73
C ALA A 1033 55.24 3.60 4.72
N ARG A 1034 55.43 2.95 5.87
CA ARG A 1034 55.36 1.49 6.01
C ARG A 1034 54.14 1.11 6.85
N HIS A 1035 53.34 0.17 6.34
CA HIS A 1035 52.20 -0.39 7.08
C HIS A 1035 52.67 -1.23 8.29
N PRO A 1036 51.85 -1.35 9.34
CA PRO A 1036 52.17 -2.20 10.48
C PRO A 1036 52.20 -3.68 10.08
N GLU A 1037 53.03 -4.47 10.74
CA GLU A 1037 53.15 -5.91 10.46
C GLU A 1037 51.79 -6.60 10.59
N GLY A 1038 51.40 -7.34 9.55
CA GLY A 1038 50.11 -8.03 9.48
C GLY A 1038 48.90 -7.17 9.09
N TRP A 1039 49.10 -5.87 8.80
CA TRP A 1039 48.04 -4.93 8.43
C TRP A 1039 48.35 -4.18 7.12
N GLN A 1040 47.29 -3.85 6.38
CA GLN A 1040 47.26 -2.80 5.37
C GLN A 1040 46.39 -1.68 5.92
N VAL A 1041 46.98 -0.51 6.13
CA VAL A 1041 46.30 0.62 6.74
C VAL A 1041 46.16 1.73 5.72
N THR A 1042 44.92 2.17 5.48
CA THR A 1042 44.60 3.32 4.65
C THR A 1042 44.09 4.45 5.53
N PRO A 1043 44.81 5.56 5.66
CA PRO A 1043 44.34 6.71 6.42
C PRO A 1043 43.21 7.42 5.68
N LYS A 1044 42.22 7.90 6.45
CA LYS A 1044 41.05 8.62 5.94
C LYS A 1044 40.83 9.85 6.81
N GLN A 1045 40.50 10.95 6.14
CA GLN A 1045 40.16 12.21 6.80
C GLN A 1045 38.67 12.49 6.64
N GLN A 1046 38.00 12.82 7.73
CA GLN A 1046 36.58 13.15 7.78
C GLN A 1046 36.45 14.48 8.52
N SER A 1047 36.17 15.57 7.80
CA SER A 1047 36.10 16.90 8.40
C SER A 1047 37.38 17.25 9.19
N SER A 1048 37.30 17.46 10.52
CA SER A 1048 38.43 17.76 11.41
C SER A 1048 39.00 16.53 12.15
N THR A 1049 38.50 15.32 11.89
CA THR A 1049 39.02 14.08 12.50
C THR A 1049 39.66 13.17 11.46
N TRP A 1050 40.45 12.21 11.93
CA TRP A 1050 41.04 11.16 11.11
C TRP A 1050 40.69 9.80 11.69
N TRP A 1051 40.63 8.81 10.80
CA TRP A 1051 40.45 7.42 11.15
C TRP A 1051 41.25 6.55 10.18
N LEU A 1052 41.53 5.31 10.61
CA LEU A 1052 42.30 4.33 9.86
C LEU A 1052 41.35 3.23 9.40
N GLU A 1053 41.34 2.98 8.10
CA GLU A 1053 40.81 1.76 7.53
C GLU A 1053 41.91 0.70 7.61
N ALA A 1054 41.81 -0.21 8.58
CA ALA A 1054 42.80 -1.24 8.87
C ALA A 1054 42.31 -2.61 8.38
N GLN A 1055 42.94 -3.11 7.32
CA GLN A 1055 42.67 -4.42 6.77
C GLN A 1055 43.76 -5.40 7.21
N LEU A 1056 43.37 -6.55 7.74
CA LEU A 1056 44.33 -7.62 8.04
C LEU A 1056 44.89 -8.20 6.74
N ALA A 1057 46.22 -8.30 6.65
CA ALA A 1057 46.89 -8.93 5.52
C ALA A 1057 46.57 -10.44 5.45
N ASN A 1058 46.35 -11.08 6.61
CA ASN A 1058 45.89 -12.45 6.70
C ASN A 1058 44.47 -12.49 7.29
N ILE A 1059 43.49 -12.84 6.45
CA ILE A 1059 42.08 -12.93 6.86
C ILE A 1059 41.81 -14.00 7.94
N GLN A 1060 42.71 -14.99 8.08
CA GLN A 1060 42.60 -16.01 9.14
C GLN A 1060 42.89 -15.46 10.54
N ALA A 1061 43.55 -14.30 10.64
CA ALA A 1061 43.84 -13.64 11.92
C ALA A 1061 42.65 -12.85 12.48
N VAL A 1062 41.61 -12.65 11.69
CA VAL A 1062 40.39 -11.93 12.08
C VAL A 1062 39.77 -12.45 13.37
N PRO A 1063 39.46 -13.76 13.52
CA PRO A 1063 38.80 -14.24 14.73
C PRO A 1063 39.66 -14.02 15.95
N ALA A 1064 40.99 -14.02 15.81
CA ALA A 1064 41.88 -13.66 16.91
C ALA A 1064 41.65 -12.19 17.32
N ILE A 1065 41.59 -11.26 16.37
CA ILE A 1065 41.28 -9.85 16.67
C ILE A 1065 39.87 -9.67 17.23
N LEU A 1066 38.84 -10.25 16.62
CA LEU A 1066 37.45 -10.09 17.09
C LEU A 1066 37.20 -10.75 18.45
N ASN A 1067 37.93 -11.81 18.80
CA ASN A 1067 37.82 -12.47 20.10
C ASN A 1067 38.74 -11.89 21.16
N CYS A 1068 39.87 -11.27 20.79
CA CYS A 1068 40.84 -10.76 21.75
C CYS A 1068 40.91 -9.23 21.84
N ALA A 1069 40.27 -8.46 20.96
CA ALA A 1069 40.23 -7.00 21.03
C ALA A 1069 38.83 -6.47 21.42
N HIS A 1070 38.81 -5.25 21.96
CA HIS A 1070 37.58 -4.52 22.25
C HIS A 1070 37.04 -3.82 20.99
N VAL A 1071 36.32 -4.56 20.14
CA VAL A 1071 35.78 -4.05 18.87
C VAL A 1071 34.32 -3.61 19.02
N SER A 1072 34.06 -2.34 18.74
CA SER A 1072 32.72 -1.75 18.79
C SER A 1072 31.97 -1.90 17.46
N VAL A 1073 30.65 -1.79 17.47
CA VAL A 1073 29.80 -1.70 16.28
C VAL A 1073 29.19 -0.33 16.22
N ALA A 1074 29.25 0.26 15.04
CA ALA A 1074 28.70 1.55 14.72
C ALA A 1074 27.75 1.46 13.53
N SER A 1075 26.61 2.13 13.58
CA SER A 1075 25.82 2.43 12.38
C SER A 1075 26.39 3.65 11.65
N SER A 1076 26.12 3.76 10.35
CA SER A 1076 26.51 4.93 9.57
C SER A 1076 25.95 6.24 10.14
N ASP A 1077 24.78 6.21 10.77
CA ASP A 1077 24.16 7.40 11.38
C ASP A 1077 24.83 7.79 12.70
N GLU A 1078 25.24 6.82 13.53
CA GLU A 1078 25.99 7.10 14.77
C GLU A 1078 27.37 7.71 14.48
N LEU A 1079 28.03 7.29 13.39
CA LEU A 1079 29.31 7.85 12.95
C LEU A 1079 29.13 9.27 12.40
N LYS A 1080 28.12 9.49 11.54
CA LYS A 1080 27.77 10.82 11.03
C LYS A 1080 27.45 11.80 12.16
N ALA A 1081 26.67 11.38 13.15
CA ALA A 1081 26.32 12.22 14.31
C ALA A 1081 27.54 12.64 15.14
N ARG A 1082 28.64 11.88 15.07
CA ARG A 1082 29.91 12.16 15.75
C ARG A 1082 30.97 12.76 14.84
N ASN A 1083 30.61 13.07 13.60
CA ASN A 1083 31.52 13.54 12.55
C ASN A 1083 32.69 12.59 12.26
N GLU A 1084 32.47 11.29 12.48
CA GLU A 1084 33.44 10.22 12.24
C GLU A 1084 33.06 9.44 10.96
N GLY A 1085 34.05 8.84 10.29
CA GLY A 1085 33.84 7.98 9.12
C GLY A 1085 33.93 6.50 9.49
N GLY A 1086 33.90 5.62 8.49
CA GLY A 1086 34.19 4.21 8.70
C GLY A 1086 33.86 3.37 7.48
N ALA A 1087 34.76 2.46 7.11
CA ALA A 1087 34.57 1.50 6.04
C ALA A 1087 33.76 0.28 6.54
N THR A 1088 32.90 -0.23 5.68
CA THR A 1088 32.09 -1.42 5.96
C THR A 1088 32.97 -2.68 5.91
N PRO A 1089 32.61 -3.75 6.65
CA PRO A 1089 33.32 -5.02 6.63
C PRO A 1089 33.70 -5.47 5.20
N PRO A 1090 34.88 -6.08 5.03
CA PRO A 1090 35.64 -6.82 6.04
C PRO A 1090 36.79 -6.05 6.70
N THR A 1091 36.87 -4.73 6.55
CA THR A 1091 37.89 -3.91 7.21
C THR A 1091 37.52 -3.59 8.66
N LEU A 1092 38.53 -3.46 9.51
CA LEU A 1092 38.39 -2.94 10.86
C LEU A 1092 38.75 -1.45 10.83
N ASN A 1093 38.03 -0.62 11.57
CA ASN A 1093 38.28 0.80 11.61
C ASN A 1093 38.88 1.17 12.96
N TYR A 1094 39.75 2.17 12.98
CA TYR A 1094 40.25 2.78 14.20
C TYR A 1094 40.09 4.29 14.13
N ALA A 1095 39.50 4.89 15.16
CA ALA A 1095 39.50 6.34 15.36
C ALA A 1095 39.92 6.64 16.79
N PRO A 1096 40.74 7.67 17.06
CA PRO A 1096 41.16 8.01 18.42
C PRO A 1096 40.00 8.17 19.41
N ALA A 1097 38.86 8.72 18.94
CA ALA A 1097 37.68 8.93 19.77
C ALA A 1097 36.85 7.65 20.01
N LEU A 1098 36.97 6.63 19.16
CA LEU A 1098 36.07 5.46 19.15
C LEU A 1098 36.78 4.13 19.46
N GLY A 1099 38.11 4.09 19.41
CA GLY A 1099 38.89 2.85 19.44
C GLY A 1099 38.66 2.02 18.17
N LEU A 1100 38.74 0.69 18.29
CA LEU A 1100 38.49 -0.23 17.18
C LEU A 1100 36.98 -0.43 16.98
N TYR A 1101 36.50 -0.31 15.74
CA TYR A 1101 35.09 -0.51 15.42
C TYR A 1101 34.84 -1.06 14.00
N ILE A 1102 33.68 -1.66 13.81
CA ILE A 1102 33.15 -2.06 12.51
C ILE A 1102 31.86 -1.31 12.19
N VAL A 1103 31.66 -0.98 10.91
CA VAL A 1103 30.45 -0.29 10.46
C VAL A 1103 29.40 -1.31 10.01
N ARG A 1104 28.21 -1.26 10.62
CA ARG A 1104 27.07 -2.06 10.18
C ARG A 1104 26.35 -1.34 9.05
N ASN A 1105 26.14 -2.00 7.92
CA ASN A 1105 25.30 -1.47 6.83
C ASN A 1105 23.91 -1.11 7.38
N GLY A 1106 23.50 0.14 7.18
CA GLY A 1106 22.31 0.74 7.76
C GLY A 1106 21.01 0.02 7.39
N GLY A 1107 20.65 -0.99 8.17
CA GLY A 1107 19.29 -1.45 8.42
C GLY A 1107 19.01 -1.22 9.90
N GLY A 1108 18.47 -0.04 10.23
CA GLY A 1108 18.36 0.48 11.59
C GLY A 1108 17.40 -0.32 12.46
N ALA A 1109 17.94 -1.17 13.32
CA ALA A 1109 17.27 -1.63 14.53
C ALA A 1109 17.76 -0.76 15.70
N ARG A 1110 16.97 0.25 16.09
CA ARG A 1110 17.11 0.86 17.42
C ARG A 1110 16.66 -0.17 18.46
N ARG A 1111 17.61 -0.77 19.18
CA ARG A 1111 17.33 -1.41 20.48
C ARG A 1111 17.61 -0.40 21.58
N GLY A 1112 16.58 -0.07 22.32
CA GLY A 1112 16.64 0.83 23.47
C GLY A 1112 17.67 0.39 24.50
N THR A 1113 18.33 1.39 25.06
CA THR A 1113 18.26 1.69 26.49
C THR A 1113 17.93 3.16 26.58
#